data_AF-A0A1V5UU83-F1
#
_entry.id   AF-A0A1V5UU83-F1
#
_cell.length_a   1.000
_cell.length_b   1.000
_cell.length_c   1.000
_cell.angle_alpha   90.00
_cell.angle_beta   90.00
_cell.angle_gamma   90.00
#
_symmetry.space_group_name_H-M   'P 1'
#
loop_
_entity.id
_entity.type
_entity.pdbx_description
1 polymer ?
#
loop_
_entity_poly.entity_id
_entity_poly.type
_entity_poly.pdbx_seq_one_letter_code
_entity_poly.pdbx_strand_id
1 'polypeptide(L)'
;MSKSIGFSQKLKNLWHVFLNTLFFIVLVILYSFSLLLRRIGRKNKFLNGLAIKNTRFVNSLDRSDTSGVSQLYLMEIAFKNMAAKKTRTIVTVGGMAIGISFIVFLVSIGYGLQQVVVARVARLDELKQAEVVPGLSVDLALTDATINKFKEIKNVENVLPLIAVIGRVSYQNSVSDLAVYGATRDYLKYSALQPTKGTLFESNSITLDVNKIKSNPENEGTAKHGEKIKDVAINIESGTWLKVRENPETKAKIIGYTKRVEGRTSGEEYWGDTYADDNKAGVTGKNSEGTVLGKWVKSEFLLWEKKSCSVEEDSECEEGQYVVLRDKDNSQLQETGYVAEIGMTVTDNNQSTKVLGVNTTADNGSLPVVELASESAGVADQQVEKVSIDSREKKEIVVNQSVLQLLSIDENNAIGKELSLSLVVVGELLEDPNVRIESAPLNYKIVGVIPDEGTPIIYVPFMDVRSLGVNKYSQLKVIAKDNGSLRDIRTTIESAGYGTVSVSDTVAQIDSLFSNFRLVLSILGLVALSVAALGMFNTLTVSLLERTREVGLMKAMGLKSGEVKSLFLTESMIMGLYGGILGLLLGIGFGKLLSLILSALSVVKGVGFVDVSYVPISFVVFVIFLSILVGIATGYYPAKRATKISALNALRYE
;
A
#
# COMPACT_ATOMS: atom_id res chain seq x y z
N MET A 1 36.30 -1.23 29.06
CA MET A 1 35.41 -1.48 30.21
C MET A 1 35.04 -0.22 31.04
N SER A 2 35.90 0.80 31.16
CA SER A 2 35.62 2.04 31.94
C SER A 2 34.46 2.93 31.40
N LYS A 3 34.21 2.97 30.09
CA LYS A 3 33.12 3.79 29.49
C LYS A 3 31.69 3.29 29.75
N SER A 4 31.50 2.00 30.06
CA SER A 4 30.17 1.40 30.32
C SER A 4 29.64 1.74 31.72
N ILE A 5 30.54 1.83 32.71
CA ILE A 5 30.19 2.10 34.12
C ILE A 5 29.70 3.55 34.30
N GLY A 6 30.30 4.51 33.61
CA GLY A 6 29.87 5.92 33.63
C GLY A 6 28.49 6.17 33.00
N PHE A 7 28.07 5.35 32.03
CA PHE A 7 26.74 5.44 31.42
C PHE A 7 25.65 4.91 32.35
N SER A 8 25.89 3.77 33.00
CA SER A 8 24.99 3.21 34.03
C SER A 8 24.77 4.18 35.19
N GLN A 9 25.82 4.86 35.64
CA GLN A 9 25.74 5.80 36.76
C GLN A 9 25.01 7.11 36.40
N LYS A 10 25.20 7.62 35.17
CA LYS A 10 24.38 8.72 34.63
C LYS A 10 22.91 8.32 34.49
N LEU A 11 22.62 7.10 34.03
CA LEU A 11 21.27 6.58 33.89
C LEU A 11 20.57 6.45 35.26
N LYS A 12 21.27 5.96 36.29
CA LYS A 12 20.77 5.90 37.67
C LYS A 12 20.50 7.28 38.26
N ASN A 13 21.38 8.26 38.00
CA ASN A 13 21.16 9.64 38.44
C ASN A 13 19.96 10.28 37.73
N LEU A 14 19.81 10.07 36.42
CA LEU A 14 18.64 10.52 35.66
C LEU A 14 17.35 9.89 36.17
N TRP A 15 17.38 8.59 36.47
CA TRP A 15 16.24 7.86 37.04
C TRP A 15 15.85 8.38 38.42
N HIS A 16 16.83 8.67 39.29
CA HIS A 16 16.58 9.28 40.60
C HIS A 16 15.99 10.69 40.48
N VAL A 17 16.52 11.51 39.57
CA VAL A 17 15.97 12.85 39.30
C VAL A 17 14.52 12.74 38.82
N PHE A 18 14.25 11.83 37.88
CA PHE A 18 12.90 11.57 37.37
C PHE A 18 11.93 11.15 38.48
N LEU A 19 12.32 10.19 39.34
CA LEU A 19 11.50 9.76 40.48
C LEU A 19 11.23 10.91 41.45
N ASN A 20 12.24 11.72 41.75
CA ASN A 20 12.10 12.87 42.65
C ASN A 20 11.19 13.95 42.06
N THR A 21 11.27 14.22 40.76
CA THR A 21 10.33 15.13 40.09
C THR A 21 8.91 14.58 40.09
N LEU A 22 8.72 13.28 39.84
CA LEU A 22 7.40 12.65 39.88
C LEU A 22 6.81 12.71 41.29
N PHE A 23 7.61 12.41 42.31
CA PHE A 23 7.23 12.50 43.71
C PHE A 23 6.86 13.95 44.10
N PHE A 24 7.64 14.93 43.64
CA PHE A 24 7.33 16.35 43.81
C PHE A 24 5.98 16.73 43.18
N ILE A 25 5.68 16.28 41.95
CA ILE A 25 4.38 16.51 41.30
C ILE A 25 3.24 15.96 42.15
N VAL A 26 3.37 14.71 42.60
CA VAL A 26 2.34 14.04 43.41
C VAL A 26 2.13 14.78 44.72
N LEU A 27 3.21 15.15 45.42
CA LEU A 27 3.12 15.98 46.63
C LEU A 27 2.44 17.32 46.36
N VAL A 28 2.78 17.98 45.25
CA VAL A 28 2.19 19.27 44.91
C VAL A 28 0.69 19.15 44.70
N ILE A 29 0.27 18.15 43.93
CA ILE A 29 -1.14 17.88 43.65
C ILE A 29 -1.90 17.51 44.93
N LEU A 30 -1.36 16.61 45.76
CA LEU A 30 -2.00 16.17 47.00
C LEU A 30 -2.15 17.32 48.01
N TYR A 31 -1.12 18.16 48.16
CA TYR A 31 -1.16 19.32 49.03
C TYR A 31 -2.15 20.38 48.53
N SER A 32 -2.15 20.67 47.23
CA SER A 32 -3.12 21.59 46.62
C SER A 32 -4.56 21.09 46.71
N PHE A 33 -4.76 19.79 46.54
CA PHE A 33 -6.04 19.14 46.77
C PHE A 33 -6.49 19.26 48.22
N SER A 34 -5.56 19.12 49.18
CA SER A 34 -5.85 19.33 50.62
C SER A 34 -6.28 20.78 50.92
N LEU A 35 -5.62 21.77 50.31
CA LEU A 35 -5.95 23.19 50.44
C LEU A 35 -7.33 23.51 49.85
N LEU A 36 -7.64 22.95 48.68
CA LEU A 36 -8.92 23.11 48.01
C LEU A 36 -10.06 22.48 48.83
N LEU A 37 -9.86 21.26 49.34
CA LEU A 37 -10.80 20.60 50.24
C LEU A 37 -11.01 21.38 51.54
N ARG A 38 -9.97 21.98 52.13
CA ARG A 38 -10.13 22.87 53.30
C ARG A 38 -10.93 24.14 52.96
N ARG A 39 -10.72 24.71 51.77
CA ARG A 39 -11.41 25.94 51.33
C ARG A 39 -12.90 25.68 51.04
N ILE A 40 -13.23 24.60 50.34
CA ILE A 40 -14.61 24.21 50.01
C ILE A 40 -15.31 23.60 51.25
N GLY A 41 -14.57 22.81 52.03
CA GLY A 41 -15.04 22.11 53.22
C GLY A 41 -15.26 22.98 54.45
N ARG A 42 -15.04 24.31 54.40
CA ARG A 42 -15.34 25.23 55.51
C ARG A 42 -16.80 25.13 55.99
N LYS A 43 -17.73 24.72 55.12
CA LYS A 43 -19.16 24.52 55.45
C LYS A 43 -19.59 23.06 55.58
N ASN A 44 -18.75 22.08 55.22
CA ASN A 44 -19.12 20.66 55.19
C ASN A 44 -18.13 19.80 56.01
N LYS A 45 -18.61 19.23 57.12
CA LYS A 45 -17.79 18.41 58.05
C LYS A 45 -17.12 17.21 57.36
N PHE A 46 -17.76 16.60 56.36
CA PHE A 46 -17.21 15.46 55.62
C PHE A 46 -15.98 15.86 54.80
N LEU A 47 -16.09 16.93 54.01
CA LEU A 47 -14.99 17.46 53.20
C LEU A 47 -13.83 17.96 54.08
N ASN A 48 -14.13 18.54 55.24
CA ASN A 48 -13.10 18.95 56.19
C ASN A 48 -12.38 17.74 56.83
N GLY A 49 -13.11 16.66 57.16
CA GLY A 49 -12.54 15.40 57.64
C GLY A 49 -11.62 14.72 56.61
N LEU A 50 -12.04 14.69 55.34
CA LEU A 50 -11.21 14.23 54.21
C LEU A 50 -9.95 15.09 54.03
N ALA A 51 -10.07 16.41 54.17
CA ALA A 51 -8.93 17.31 54.08
C ALA A 51 -7.90 17.05 55.19
N ILE A 52 -8.36 16.82 56.43
CA ILE A 52 -7.49 16.49 57.56
C ILE A 52 -6.80 15.14 57.34
N LYS A 53 -7.53 14.11 56.91
CA LYS A 53 -6.99 12.77 56.61
C LYS A 53 -5.94 12.84 55.49
N ASN A 54 -6.22 13.60 54.43
CA ASN A 54 -5.28 13.83 53.34
C ASN A 54 -4.03 14.58 53.81
N THR A 55 -4.15 15.61 54.66
CA THR A 55 -2.96 16.29 55.20
C THR A 55 -2.10 15.40 56.09
N ARG A 56 -2.68 14.47 56.86
CA ARG A 56 -1.89 13.48 57.61
C ARG A 56 -1.16 12.52 56.68
N PHE A 57 -1.81 12.09 55.61
CA PHE A 57 -1.21 11.22 54.60
C PHE A 57 -0.06 11.93 53.86
N VAL A 58 -0.26 13.17 53.43
CA VAL A 58 0.78 13.99 52.82
C VAL A 58 1.98 14.18 53.76
N ASN A 59 1.74 14.49 55.03
CA ASN A 59 2.81 14.63 56.02
C ASN A 59 3.56 13.30 56.27
N SER A 60 2.90 12.15 56.09
CA SER A 60 3.55 10.84 56.22
C SER A 60 4.42 10.45 55.01
N LEU A 61 4.22 11.10 53.86
CA LEU A 61 5.01 10.89 52.65
C LEU A 61 6.33 11.68 52.65
N ASP A 62 6.44 12.75 53.44
CA ASP A 62 7.66 13.56 53.56
C ASP A 62 8.77 12.74 54.24
N ARG A 63 9.59 12.05 53.44
CA ARG A 63 10.86 11.48 53.91
C ARG A 63 11.81 12.63 54.18
N SER A 64 11.71 13.22 55.37
CA SER A 64 12.67 14.20 55.85
C SER A 64 14.04 13.52 55.97
N ASP A 65 14.97 13.90 55.12
CA ASP A 65 16.39 13.61 55.35
C ASP A 65 16.81 14.41 56.59
N THR A 66 17.40 13.74 57.57
CA THR A 66 17.56 14.16 58.98
C THR A 66 18.45 15.40 59.21
N SER A 67 18.74 16.21 58.18
CA SER A 67 19.67 17.35 58.25
C SER A 67 19.22 18.63 57.54
N GLY A 68 17.98 18.71 57.02
CA GLY A 68 17.47 19.90 56.33
C GLY A 68 15.96 20.15 56.47
N VAL A 69 15.52 21.34 56.05
CA VAL A 69 14.11 21.77 56.03
C VAL A 69 13.25 20.86 55.13
N SER A 70 12.06 20.50 55.60
CA SER A 70 11.15 19.57 54.92
C SER A 70 10.61 20.13 53.59
N GLN A 71 10.40 19.28 52.59
CA GLN A 71 9.93 19.72 51.27
C GLN A 71 8.52 20.31 51.34
N LEU A 72 7.67 19.75 52.20
CA LEU A 72 6.32 20.29 52.45
C LEU A 72 6.36 21.70 53.02
N TYR A 73 7.29 21.97 53.93
CA TYR A 73 7.41 23.31 54.53
C TYR A 73 7.88 24.35 53.51
N LEU A 74 8.87 24.01 52.67
CA LEU A 74 9.29 24.89 51.56
C LEU A 74 8.14 25.17 50.60
N MET A 75 7.32 24.16 50.34
CA MET A 75 6.16 24.25 49.47
C MET A 75 5.05 25.13 50.08
N GLU A 76 4.80 25.03 51.39
CA GLU A 76 3.88 25.91 52.10
C GLU A 76 4.32 27.38 52.05
N ILE A 77 5.60 27.65 52.28
CA ILE A 77 6.16 29.01 52.18
C ILE A 77 6.03 29.52 50.73
N ALA A 78 6.37 28.70 49.73
CA ALA A 78 6.24 29.08 48.33
C ALA A 78 4.79 29.45 47.97
N PHE A 79 3.81 28.68 48.43
CA PHE A 79 2.40 28.99 48.22
C PHE A 79 1.94 30.29 48.90
N LYS A 80 2.38 30.54 50.14
CA LYS A 80 2.11 31.79 50.86
C LYS A 80 2.72 32.98 50.13
N ASN A 81 3.96 32.84 49.66
CA ASN A 81 4.68 33.84 48.89
C ASN A 81 3.98 34.19 47.57
N MET A 82 3.50 33.18 46.85
CA MET A 82 2.73 33.36 45.61
C MET A 82 1.38 34.04 45.88
N ALA A 83 0.68 33.64 46.95
CA ALA A 83 -0.62 34.18 47.32
C ALA A 83 -0.57 35.64 47.80
N ALA A 84 0.57 36.10 48.34
CA ALA A 84 0.77 37.49 48.74
C ALA A 84 0.83 38.45 47.53
N LYS A 85 1.41 38.02 46.39
CA LYS A 85 1.54 38.82 45.16
C LYS A 85 0.71 38.24 44.02
N LYS A 86 -0.61 38.32 44.15
CA LYS A 86 -1.59 37.70 43.24
C LYS A 86 -1.43 38.13 41.79
N THR A 87 -1.35 39.43 41.51
CA THR A 87 -1.35 39.95 40.12
C THR A 87 -0.16 39.45 39.31
N ARG A 88 1.05 39.58 39.85
CA ARG A 88 2.30 39.14 39.21
C ARG A 88 2.31 37.63 38.96
N THR A 89 1.87 36.86 39.96
CA THR A 89 1.77 35.40 39.85
C THR A 89 0.76 34.98 38.79
N ILE A 90 -0.41 35.62 38.74
CA ILE A 90 -1.45 35.35 37.74
C ILE A 90 -0.96 35.68 36.33
N VAL A 91 -0.31 36.84 36.13
CA VAL A 91 0.23 37.23 34.81
C VAL A 91 1.31 36.24 34.34
N THR A 92 2.19 35.79 35.25
CA THR A 92 3.30 34.89 34.90
C THR A 92 2.81 33.47 34.61
N VAL A 93 1.97 32.92 35.49
CA VAL A 93 1.35 31.60 35.30
C VAL A 93 0.42 31.62 34.08
N GLY A 94 -0.29 32.73 33.86
CA GLY A 94 -1.15 32.95 32.69
C GLY A 94 -0.37 33.01 31.39
N GLY A 95 0.75 33.74 31.33
CA GLY A 95 1.62 33.78 30.14
C GLY A 95 2.17 32.41 29.78
N MET A 96 2.59 31.63 30.78
CA MET A 96 2.97 30.23 30.59
C MET A 96 1.81 29.36 30.12
N ALA A 97 0.63 29.52 30.73
CA ALA A 97 -0.56 28.78 30.36
C ALA A 97 -0.98 29.07 28.92
N ILE A 98 -0.90 30.33 28.45
CA ILE A 98 -1.18 30.70 27.07
C ILE A 98 -0.16 30.07 26.12
N GLY A 99 1.13 30.15 26.43
CA GLY A 99 2.19 29.52 25.62
C GLY A 99 1.99 28.01 25.49
N ILE A 100 1.76 27.32 26.60
CA ILE A 100 1.53 25.86 26.61
C ILE A 100 0.19 25.50 25.96
N SER A 101 -0.86 26.30 26.17
CA SER A 101 -2.17 26.13 25.53
C SER A 101 -2.06 26.17 24.01
N PHE A 102 -1.29 27.11 23.47
CA PHE A 102 -1.08 27.22 22.04
C PHE A 102 -0.38 25.97 21.47
N ILE A 103 0.64 25.46 22.15
CA ILE A 103 1.31 24.21 21.77
C ILE A 103 0.31 23.04 21.77
N VAL A 104 -0.41 22.88 22.88
CA VAL A 104 -1.36 21.78 23.06
C VAL A 104 -2.48 21.86 22.02
N PHE A 105 -2.99 23.05 21.75
CA PHE A 105 -4.01 23.31 20.74
C PHE A 105 -3.53 22.92 19.34
N LEU A 106 -2.37 23.41 18.91
CA LEU A 106 -1.81 23.11 17.59
C LEU A 106 -1.53 21.62 17.41
N VAL A 107 -0.94 20.97 18.42
CA VAL A 107 -0.64 19.53 18.36
C VAL A 107 -1.92 18.70 18.40
N SER A 108 -2.92 19.09 19.20
CA SER A 108 -4.24 18.43 19.26
C SER A 108 -4.92 18.41 17.90
N ILE A 109 -4.91 19.55 17.21
CA ILE A 109 -5.45 19.66 15.84
C ILE A 109 -4.65 18.78 14.89
N GLY A 110 -3.31 18.79 14.99
CA GLY A 110 -2.46 17.96 14.12
C GLY A 110 -2.79 16.47 14.23
N TYR A 111 -2.96 15.94 15.44
CA TYR A 111 -3.36 14.54 15.63
C TYR A 111 -4.82 14.27 15.25
N GLY A 112 -5.75 15.15 15.62
CA GLY A 112 -7.16 14.94 15.30
C GLY A 112 -7.43 15.02 13.79
N LEU A 113 -6.79 15.95 13.09
CA LEU A 113 -6.90 16.02 11.63
C LEU A 113 -6.28 14.80 10.95
N GLN A 114 -5.12 14.33 11.41
CA GLN A 114 -4.54 13.07 10.91
C GLN A 114 -5.52 11.91 11.08
N GLN A 115 -6.12 11.75 12.26
CA GLN A 115 -7.08 10.67 12.51
C GLN A 115 -8.30 10.75 11.59
N VAL A 116 -8.83 11.95 11.35
CA VAL A 116 -9.96 12.16 10.42
C VAL A 116 -9.57 11.79 8.99
N VAL A 117 -8.37 12.18 8.53
CA VAL A 117 -7.90 11.87 7.18
C VAL A 117 -7.63 10.37 7.03
N VAL A 118 -6.94 9.75 7.99
CA VAL A 118 -6.66 8.31 8.00
C VAL A 118 -7.96 7.51 8.05
N ALA A 119 -8.93 7.88 8.89
CA ALA A 119 -10.21 7.17 9.00
C ALA A 119 -11.06 7.24 7.72
N ARG A 120 -10.85 8.24 6.85
CA ARG A 120 -11.53 8.32 5.55
C ARG A 120 -10.91 7.41 4.49
N VAL A 121 -9.61 7.14 4.58
CA VAL A 121 -8.85 6.42 3.56
C VAL A 121 -8.58 4.96 3.97
N ALA A 122 -8.58 4.66 5.27
CA ALA A 122 -8.15 3.38 5.81
C ALA A 122 -9.30 2.64 6.51
N ARG A 123 -10.11 1.90 5.74
CA ARG A 123 -10.99 0.90 6.35
C ARG A 123 -10.17 -0.28 6.84
N LEU A 124 -10.57 -0.89 7.96
CA LEU A 124 -9.81 -1.97 8.62
C LEU A 124 -9.52 -3.16 7.67
N ASP A 125 -10.44 -3.45 6.76
CA ASP A 125 -10.30 -4.53 5.78
C ASP A 125 -9.36 -4.15 4.63
N GLU A 126 -9.35 -2.87 4.23
CA GLU A 126 -8.46 -2.35 3.18
C GLU A 126 -6.99 -2.25 3.63
N LEU A 127 -6.75 -2.14 4.93
CA LEU A 127 -5.40 -2.10 5.50
C LEU A 127 -4.68 -3.46 5.44
N LYS A 128 -5.42 -4.57 5.33
CA LYS A 128 -4.85 -5.93 5.30
C LYS A 128 -4.56 -6.44 3.89
N GLN A 129 -4.87 -5.65 2.86
CA GLN A 129 -4.75 -6.09 1.48
C GLN A 129 -3.76 -5.23 0.70
N ALA A 130 -3.11 -5.85 -0.27
CA ALA A 130 -2.27 -5.20 -1.27
C ALA A 130 -2.68 -5.66 -2.66
N GLU A 131 -2.66 -4.73 -3.59
CA GLU A 131 -2.84 -5.00 -5.00
C GLU A 131 -1.47 -5.21 -5.63
N VAL A 132 -1.33 -6.30 -6.36
CA VAL A 132 -0.10 -6.70 -7.05
C VAL A 132 -0.35 -6.51 -8.54
N VAL A 133 0.52 -5.71 -9.16
CA VAL A 133 0.52 -5.42 -10.58
C VAL A 133 1.72 -6.10 -11.24
N PRO A 134 1.62 -6.48 -12.53
CA PRO A 134 2.75 -7.07 -13.23
C PRO A 134 3.97 -6.13 -13.20
N GLY A 135 5.16 -6.71 -13.14
CA GLY A 135 6.42 -5.96 -13.21
C GLY A 135 6.68 -5.44 -14.63
N LEU A 136 7.71 -4.60 -14.79
CA LEU A 136 8.10 -4.02 -16.09
C LEU A 136 8.64 -5.05 -17.11
N SER A 137 8.84 -6.31 -16.70
CA SER A 137 9.38 -7.38 -17.56
C SER A 137 8.26 -8.28 -18.09
N VAL A 138 8.33 -8.63 -19.38
CA VAL A 138 7.33 -9.45 -20.09
C VAL A 138 7.10 -10.83 -19.43
N ASP A 139 8.14 -11.39 -18.79
CA ASP A 139 8.06 -12.68 -18.07
C ASP A 139 7.32 -12.60 -16.72
N LEU A 140 6.97 -11.40 -16.24
CA LEU A 140 6.29 -11.19 -14.95
C LEU A 140 4.77 -11.07 -15.09
N ALA A 141 4.19 -11.69 -16.13
CA ALA A 141 2.75 -11.79 -16.27
C ALA A 141 2.11 -12.50 -15.05
N LEU A 142 0.94 -12.01 -14.63
CA LEU A 142 0.18 -12.61 -13.54
C LEU A 142 -0.63 -13.78 -14.09
N THR A 143 -0.36 -15.01 -13.65
CA THR A 143 -1.03 -16.23 -14.12
C THR A 143 -1.49 -17.09 -12.94
N ASP A 144 -2.17 -18.22 -13.22
CA ASP A 144 -2.53 -19.20 -12.18
C ASP A 144 -1.30 -19.67 -11.37
N ALA A 145 -0.13 -19.79 -12.02
CA ALA A 145 1.11 -20.15 -11.36
C ALA A 145 1.53 -19.10 -10.32
N THR A 146 1.38 -17.82 -10.63
CA THR A 146 1.66 -16.71 -9.73
C THR A 146 0.73 -16.72 -8.52
N ILE A 147 -0.56 -17.03 -8.72
CA ILE A 147 -1.53 -17.17 -7.62
C ILE A 147 -1.08 -18.27 -6.64
N ASN A 148 -0.69 -19.44 -7.15
CA ASN A 148 -0.25 -20.55 -6.31
C ASN A 148 1.02 -20.20 -5.53
N LYS A 149 2.00 -19.56 -6.19
CA LYS A 149 3.22 -19.08 -5.54
C LYS A 149 2.94 -18.09 -4.41
N PHE A 150 2.00 -17.16 -4.60
CA PHE A 150 1.67 -16.17 -3.58
C PHE A 150 0.85 -16.75 -2.41
N LYS A 151 0.03 -17.79 -2.67
CA LYS A 151 -0.67 -18.52 -1.60
C LYS A 151 0.28 -19.28 -0.67
N GLU A 152 1.46 -19.67 -1.14
CA GLU A 152 2.49 -20.34 -0.33
C GLU A 152 3.25 -19.38 0.60
N ILE A 153 3.15 -18.06 0.39
CA ILE A 153 3.81 -17.06 1.24
C ILE A 153 3.19 -17.09 2.65
N LYS A 154 4.05 -17.10 3.67
CA LYS A 154 3.62 -17.09 5.08
C LYS A 154 2.73 -15.87 5.37
N ASN A 155 1.65 -16.09 6.13
CA ASN A 155 0.67 -15.09 6.54
C ASN A 155 -0.24 -14.52 5.43
N VAL A 156 -0.16 -15.05 4.20
CA VAL A 156 -1.21 -14.80 3.20
C VAL A 156 -2.46 -15.62 3.58
N GLU A 157 -3.61 -14.95 3.58
CA GLU A 157 -4.93 -15.56 3.78
C GLU A 157 -5.54 -15.98 2.45
N ASN A 158 -5.53 -15.07 1.46
CA ASN A 158 -6.09 -15.34 0.14
C ASN A 158 -5.42 -14.49 -0.95
N VAL A 159 -5.51 -14.98 -2.20
CA VAL A 159 -5.02 -14.29 -3.40
C VAL A 159 -6.11 -14.36 -4.45
N LEU A 160 -6.62 -13.19 -4.86
CA LEU A 160 -7.82 -13.05 -5.70
C LEU A 160 -7.46 -12.33 -7.00
N PRO A 161 -7.65 -12.94 -8.17
CA PRO A 161 -7.36 -12.29 -9.44
C PRO A 161 -8.44 -11.30 -9.87
N LEU A 162 -8.03 -10.31 -10.66
CA LEU A 162 -8.92 -9.44 -11.41
C LEU A 162 -8.45 -9.35 -12.86
N ILE A 163 -9.41 -9.46 -13.79
CA ILE A 163 -9.18 -9.19 -15.21
C ILE A 163 -9.92 -7.90 -15.57
N ALA A 164 -9.20 -6.94 -16.13
CA ALA A 164 -9.77 -5.69 -16.63
C ALA A 164 -9.84 -5.71 -18.16
N VAL A 165 -11.05 -5.60 -18.69
CA VAL A 165 -11.32 -5.55 -20.14
C VAL A 165 -12.22 -4.38 -20.47
N ILE A 166 -12.32 -4.04 -21.75
CA ILE A 166 -13.27 -3.03 -22.22
C ILE A 166 -14.56 -3.77 -22.57
N GLY A 167 -15.68 -3.31 -22.05
CA GLY A 167 -16.99 -3.83 -22.38
C GLY A 167 -17.81 -2.81 -23.15
N ARG A 168 -18.33 -3.21 -24.30
CA ARG A 168 -19.28 -2.42 -25.07
C ARG A 168 -20.68 -2.76 -24.59
N VAL A 169 -21.33 -1.77 -23.98
CA VAL A 169 -22.69 -1.87 -23.44
C VAL A 169 -23.66 -1.21 -24.39
N SER A 170 -24.73 -1.92 -24.74
CA SER A 170 -25.87 -1.37 -25.49
C SER A 170 -27.12 -1.32 -24.60
N TYR A 171 -27.70 -0.13 -24.49
CA TYR A 171 -28.94 0.12 -23.76
C TYR A 171 -29.74 1.24 -24.43
N GLN A 172 -31.03 1.02 -24.71
CA GLN A 172 -31.94 2.01 -25.32
C GLN A 172 -31.37 2.72 -26.57
N ASN A 173 -30.81 1.95 -27.52
CA ASN A 173 -30.13 2.47 -28.73
C ASN A 173 -28.87 3.34 -28.49
N SER A 174 -28.40 3.45 -27.25
CA SER A 174 -27.08 3.99 -26.94
C SER A 174 -26.06 2.87 -26.82
N VAL A 175 -24.86 3.08 -27.35
CA VAL A 175 -23.72 2.16 -27.22
C VAL A 175 -22.58 2.92 -26.56
N SER A 176 -22.09 2.39 -25.44
CA SER A 176 -21.01 2.98 -24.66
C SER A 176 -19.94 1.95 -24.35
N ASP A 177 -18.68 2.31 -24.54
CA ASP A 177 -17.55 1.49 -24.12
C ASP A 177 -17.19 1.84 -22.67
N LEU A 178 -17.18 0.83 -21.79
CA LEU A 178 -16.99 0.96 -20.35
C LEU A 178 -15.93 0.00 -19.83
N ALA A 179 -15.34 0.31 -18.68
CA ALA A 179 -14.45 -0.61 -18.00
C ALA A 179 -15.25 -1.77 -17.41
N VAL A 180 -14.88 -3.00 -17.75
CA VAL A 180 -15.47 -4.22 -17.21
C VAL A 180 -14.42 -5.02 -16.46
N TYR A 181 -14.72 -5.34 -15.22
CA TYR A 181 -13.85 -6.07 -14.32
C TYR A 181 -14.41 -7.46 -14.06
N GLY A 182 -13.69 -8.48 -14.54
CA GLY A 182 -13.91 -9.88 -14.19
C GLY A 182 -13.40 -10.14 -12.79
N ALA A 183 -14.31 -10.36 -11.85
CA ALA A 183 -14.00 -10.53 -10.44
C ALA A 183 -14.75 -11.72 -9.83
N THR A 184 -14.22 -12.26 -8.73
CA THR A 184 -14.97 -13.19 -7.88
C THR A 184 -15.81 -12.43 -6.85
N ARG A 185 -16.85 -13.07 -6.30
CA ARG A 185 -17.63 -12.52 -5.19
C ARG A 185 -16.73 -12.19 -3.99
N ASP A 186 -15.77 -13.05 -3.69
CA ASP A 186 -14.81 -12.83 -2.62
C ASP A 186 -13.99 -11.56 -2.88
N TYR A 187 -13.56 -11.31 -4.13
CA TYR A 187 -12.85 -10.08 -4.48
C TYR A 187 -13.67 -8.83 -4.12
N LEU A 188 -14.96 -8.81 -4.46
CA LEU A 188 -15.86 -7.70 -4.14
C LEU A 188 -16.09 -7.56 -2.64
N LYS A 189 -16.25 -8.68 -1.93
CA LYS A 189 -16.44 -8.71 -0.48
C LYS A 189 -15.23 -8.10 0.27
N TYR A 190 -14.01 -8.47 -0.12
CA TYR A 190 -12.78 -7.95 0.49
C TYR A 190 -12.47 -6.51 0.08
N SER A 191 -12.92 -6.07 -1.10
CA SER A 191 -12.74 -4.69 -1.56
C SER A 191 -13.59 -3.65 -0.82
N ALA A 192 -14.31 -4.04 0.24
CA ALA A 192 -15.26 -3.19 0.98
C ALA A 192 -16.32 -2.50 0.08
N LEU A 193 -16.56 -3.08 -1.10
CA LEU A 193 -17.58 -2.67 -2.06
C LEU A 193 -18.90 -3.37 -1.70
N GLN A 194 -19.47 -3.01 -0.55
CA GLN A 194 -20.80 -3.51 -0.21
C GLN A 194 -21.84 -2.77 -1.06
N PRO A 195 -22.76 -3.48 -1.73
CA PRO A 195 -23.79 -2.84 -2.53
C PRO A 195 -24.71 -2.02 -1.63
N THR A 196 -24.96 -0.76 -2.00
CA THR A 196 -25.98 0.10 -1.38
C THR A 196 -27.38 -0.47 -1.61
N LYS A 197 -27.58 -1.11 -2.78
CA LYS A 197 -28.81 -1.78 -3.17
C LYS A 197 -28.52 -3.11 -3.86
N GLY A 198 -29.36 -4.11 -3.58
CA GLY A 198 -29.24 -5.45 -4.16
C GLY A 198 -28.20 -6.32 -3.47
N THR A 199 -27.71 -7.34 -4.17
CA THR A 199 -26.74 -8.32 -3.66
C THR A 199 -25.56 -8.47 -4.60
N LEU A 200 -24.45 -9.00 -4.10
CA LEU A 200 -23.33 -9.46 -4.95
C LEU A 200 -23.75 -10.74 -5.70
N PHE A 201 -23.17 -10.98 -6.87
CA PHE A 201 -23.34 -12.26 -7.58
C PHE A 201 -22.69 -13.42 -6.79
N GLU A 202 -23.13 -14.66 -7.05
CA GLU A 202 -22.74 -15.84 -6.24
C GLU A 202 -21.46 -16.56 -6.72
N SER A 203 -20.84 -16.10 -7.81
CA SER A 203 -19.67 -16.77 -8.41
C SER A 203 -18.35 -16.53 -7.68
N ASN A 204 -17.64 -17.61 -7.37
CA ASN A 204 -16.27 -17.64 -6.85
C ASN A 204 -15.34 -18.57 -7.66
N SER A 205 -15.79 -19.06 -8.80
CA SER A 205 -15.03 -20.01 -9.61
C SER A 205 -13.83 -19.31 -10.25
N ILE A 206 -12.63 -19.87 -10.08
CA ILE A 206 -11.40 -19.34 -10.69
C ILE A 206 -10.88 -20.32 -11.74
N THR A 207 -11.10 -21.63 -11.59
CA THR A 207 -10.58 -22.68 -12.47
C THR A 207 -11.60 -23.09 -13.55
N LEU A 208 -11.15 -23.15 -14.81
CA LEU A 208 -11.89 -23.79 -15.90
C LEU A 208 -11.86 -25.31 -15.68
N ASP A 209 -13.00 -25.89 -15.34
CA ASP A 209 -13.16 -27.34 -15.19
C ASP A 209 -13.23 -27.98 -16.59
N VAL A 210 -12.09 -28.09 -17.28
CA VAL A 210 -11.98 -28.59 -18.67
C VAL A 210 -12.60 -29.99 -18.83
N ASN A 211 -12.70 -30.76 -17.74
CA ASN A 211 -13.28 -32.10 -17.74
C ASN A 211 -14.82 -32.13 -17.95
N LYS A 212 -15.51 -30.99 -17.99
CA LYS A 212 -16.96 -30.91 -18.23
C LYS A 212 -17.36 -30.28 -19.56
N ILE A 213 -16.41 -29.91 -20.43
CA ILE A 213 -16.62 -29.39 -21.80
C ILE A 213 -16.46 -30.52 -22.83
N LYS A 214 -17.07 -31.67 -22.57
CA LYS A 214 -17.33 -32.69 -23.59
C LYS A 214 -18.83 -32.91 -23.69
N SER A 215 -19.50 -32.04 -24.44
CA SER A 215 -20.73 -32.36 -25.15
C SER A 215 -21.19 -31.18 -26.01
N ASN A 216 -20.60 -31.03 -27.19
CA ASN A 216 -21.39 -30.89 -28.43
C ASN A 216 -20.47 -31.20 -29.63
N PRO A 217 -20.61 -32.37 -30.29
CA PRO A 217 -19.85 -32.68 -31.49
C PRO A 217 -20.64 -32.17 -32.69
N GLU A 218 -20.42 -30.93 -33.09
CA GLU A 218 -20.75 -30.51 -34.46
C GLU A 218 -19.46 -30.03 -35.12
N ASN A 219 -19.08 -30.77 -36.18
CA ASN A 219 -17.92 -30.61 -37.05
C ASN A 219 -16.56 -31.16 -36.55
N GLU A 220 -16.53 -32.44 -36.13
CA GLU A 220 -15.31 -33.26 -36.35
C GLU A 220 -15.42 -33.88 -37.76
N GLY A 221 -14.76 -33.26 -38.74
CA GLY A 221 -14.39 -33.97 -39.97
C GLY A 221 -13.50 -35.14 -39.60
N THR A 222 -13.86 -36.35 -40.03
CA THR A 222 -13.09 -37.57 -39.75
C THR A 222 -11.71 -37.49 -40.42
N ALA A 223 -10.65 -37.24 -39.66
CA ALA A 223 -9.28 -37.21 -40.16
C ALA A 223 -8.77 -38.62 -40.51
N LYS A 224 -8.20 -38.80 -41.71
CA LYS A 224 -7.52 -40.04 -42.12
C LYS A 224 -6.00 -39.91 -42.02
N HIS A 225 -5.33 -40.97 -41.61
CA HIS A 225 -3.86 -41.02 -41.59
C HIS A 225 -3.31 -40.83 -43.02
N GLY A 226 -2.31 -39.95 -43.18
CA GLY A 226 -1.71 -39.59 -44.47
C GLY A 226 -2.51 -38.57 -45.29
N GLU A 227 -3.60 -38.01 -44.76
CA GLU A 227 -4.39 -36.99 -45.45
C GLU A 227 -3.74 -35.60 -45.30
N LYS A 228 -3.71 -34.85 -46.40
CA LYS A 228 -3.21 -33.47 -46.45
C LYS A 228 -4.20 -32.54 -45.74
N ILE A 229 -3.71 -31.73 -44.82
CA ILE A 229 -4.50 -30.75 -44.05
C ILE A 229 -4.52 -29.41 -44.80
N LYS A 230 -3.35 -28.81 -45.05
CA LYS A 230 -3.22 -27.46 -45.64
C LYS A 230 -1.78 -27.17 -46.11
N ASP A 231 -1.63 -26.12 -46.91
CA ASP A 231 -0.34 -25.58 -47.31
C ASP A 231 0.19 -24.57 -46.27
N VAL A 232 1.46 -24.71 -45.89
CA VAL A 232 2.06 -23.98 -44.77
C VAL A 232 3.46 -23.45 -45.10
N ALA A 233 3.83 -22.35 -44.48
CA ALA A 233 5.21 -21.88 -44.38
C ALA A 233 5.81 -22.38 -43.07
N ILE A 234 7.04 -22.87 -43.13
CA ILE A 234 7.72 -23.53 -42.01
C ILE A 234 8.96 -22.73 -41.65
N ASN A 235 9.15 -22.50 -40.35
CA ASN A 235 10.36 -21.91 -39.82
C ASN A 235 10.85 -22.74 -38.62
N ILE A 236 12.01 -23.39 -38.79
CA ILE A 236 12.63 -24.24 -37.77
C ILE A 236 13.32 -23.34 -36.73
N GLU A 237 13.17 -23.66 -35.45
CA GLU A 237 13.84 -22.93 -34.37
C GLU A 237 15.37 -23.03 -34.48
N SER A 238 16.08 -21.97 -34.09
CA SER A 238 17.54 -21.94 -34.14
C SER A 238 18.12 -22.93 -33.11
N GLY A 239 19.07 -23.76 -33.53
CA GLY A 239 19.72 -24.77 -32.67
C GLY A 239 19.00 -26.13 -32.58
N THR A 240 17.89 -26.32 -33.30
CA THR A 240 17.13 -27.58 -33.29
C THR A 240 17.37 -28.40 -34.56
N TRP A 241 17.81 -29.66 -34.39
CA TRP A 241 17.94 -30.63 -35.47
C TRP A 241 16.72 -31.54 -35.54
N LEU A 242 16.11 -31.63 -36.72
CA LEU A 242 14.90 -32.41 -36.95
C LEU A 242 15.20 -33.66 -37.76
N LYS A 243 14.56 -34.77 -37.40
CA LYS A 243 14.66 -36.04 -38.14
C LYS A 243 13.69 -36.02 -39.31
N VAL A 244 14.23 -36.09 -40.53
CA VAL A 244 13.45 -36.21 -41.76
C VAL A 244 13.19 -37.68 -42.04
N ARG A 245 11.92 -38.04 -42.25
CA ARG A 245 11.47 -39.42 -42.50
C ARG A 245 10.79 -39.56 -43.85
N GLU A 246 10.75 -40.79 -44.35
CA GLU A 246 10.10 -41.11 -45.62
C GLU A 246 8.56 -41.01 -45.55
N ASN A 247 7.97 -41.33 -44.40
CA ASN A 247 6.52 -41.29 -44.16
C ASN A 247 6.19 -40.63 -42.81
N PRO A 248 4.96 -40.13 -42.60
CA PRO A 248 4.52 -39.50 -41.34
C PRO A 248 4.23 -40.54 -40.23
N GLU A 249 5.11 -41.53 -40.09
CA GLU A 249 5.07 -42.57 -39.08
C GLU A 249 6.30 -42.49 -38.18
N THR A 250 6.14 -42.78 -36.89
CA THR A 250 7.27 -42.73 -35.95
C THR A 250 8.31 -43.80 -36.23
N LYS A 251 7.90 -44.95 -36.79
CA LYS A 251 8.73 -46.09 -37.17
C LYS A 251 9.28 -46.02 -38.60
N ALA A 252 8.92 -45.00 -39.39
CA ALA A 252 9.41 -44.85 -40.74
C ALA A 252 10.94 -44.65 -40.80
N LYS A 253 11.53 -45.06 -41.92
CA LYS A 253 12.96 -44.91 -42.19
C LYS A 253 13.35 -43.43 -42.13
N ILE A 254 14.42 -43.11 -41.41
CA ILE A 254 15.01 -41.78 -41.35
C ILE A 254 15.89 -41.61 -42.59
N ILE A 255 15.60 -40.60 -43.41
CA ILE A 255 16.35 -40.27 -44.62
C ILE A 255 17.50 -39.30 -44.33
N GLY A 256 17.37 -38.47 -43.28
CA GLY A 256 18.43 -37.59 -42.83
C GLY A 256 17.99 -36.68 -41.68
N TYR A 257 18.86 -35.73 -41.34
CA TYR A 257 18.58 -34.67 -40.37
C TYR A 257 18.56 -33.32 -41.07
N THR A 258 17.74 -32.39 -40.60
CA THR A 258 17.67 -31.03 -41.14
C THR A 258 17.72 -29.98 -40.04
N LYS A 259 18.22 -28.79 -40.38
CA LYS A 259 18.31 -27.63 -39.50
C LYS A 259 17.71 -26.39 -40.17
N ARG A 260 17.54 -25.32 -39.40
CA ARG A 260 17.10 -24.02 -39.93
C ARG A 260 18.02 -23.54 -41.06
N VAL A 261 17.39 -23.15 -42.18
CA VAL A 261 18.04 -22.50 -43.33
C VAL A 261 17.46 -21.08 -43.46
N GLU A 262 18.25 -20.11 -43.93
CA GLU A 262 17.77 -18.74 -44.11
C GLU A 262 16.78 -18.64 -45.29
N GLY A 263 15.54 -18.26 -44.99
CA GLY A 263 14.45 -18.16 -45.97
C GLY A 263 13.13 -18.69 -45.41
N ARG A 264 12.02 -18.46 -46.14
CA ARG A 264 10.74 -19.13 -45.85
C ARG A 264 10.71 -20.44 -46.65
N THR A 265 10.62 -21.57 -45.97
CA THR A 265 10.45 -22.88 -46.61
C THR A 265 8.96 -23.20 -46.69
N SER A 266 8.43 -23.42 -47.89
CA SER A 266 7.04 -23.84 -48.08
C SER A 266 6.92 -25.35 -47.88
N GLY A 267 5.83 -25.80 -47.27
CA GLY A 267 5.51 -27.22 -47.17
C GLY A 267 4.02 -27.47 -46.98
N GLU A 268 3.69 -28.72 -46.72
CA GLU A 268 2.33 -29.23 -46.63
C GLU A 268 2.14 -29.92 -45.28
N GLU A 269 1.09 -29.59 -44.54
CA GLU A 269 0.76 -30.22 -43.26
C GLU A 269 -0.09 -31.49 -43.52
N TYR A 270 0.23 -32.59 -42.84
CA TYR A 270 -0.35 -33.93 -43.00
C TYR A 270 -0.70 -34.57 -41.65
N TRP A 271 -1.73 -35.42 -41.63
CA TRP A 271 -2.02 -36.28 -40.49
C TRP A 271 -1.10 -37.51 -40.45
N GLY A 272 -0.54 -37.82 -39.28
CA GLY A 272 0.37 -38.96 -39.08
C GLY A 272 0.32 -39.56 -37.68
N ASP A 273 1.34 -40.35 -37.34
CA ASP A 273 1.49 -40.94 -36.01
C ASP A 273 1.68 -39.86 -34.94
N THR A 274 1.25 -40.16 -33.72
CA THR A 274 1.60 -39.35 -32.56
C THR A 274 3.09 -39.50 -32.22
N TYR A 275 3.70 -38.43 -31.75
CA TYR A 275 5.12 -38.38 -31.39
C TYR A 275 5.31 -37.79 -29.97
N ALA A 276 6.26 -38.40 -29.23
CA ALA A 276 6.76 -38.09 -27.88
C ALA A 276 5.82 -38.30 -26.66
N ASP A 277 6.37 -39.04 -25.69
CA ASP A 277 5.68 -39.76 -24.59
C ASP A 277 5.54 -38.99 -23.27
N ASP A 278 5.87 -37.68 -23.18
CA ASP A 278 5.92 -37.03 -21.85
C ASP A 278 5.50 -35.55 -21.75
N ASN A 279 4.80 -34.95 -22.73
CA ASN A 279 4.28 -33.57 -22.55
C ASN A 279 3.13 -33.12 -23.46
N LYS A 280 2.23 -34.01 -23.91
CA LYS A 280 1.06 -33.69 -24.78
C LYS A 280 1.35 -32.88 -26.07
N ALA A 281 2.59 -32.57 -26.38
CA ALA A 281 3.03 -31.95 -27.63
C ALA A 281 3.06 -33.03 -28.72
N GLY A 282 1.93 -33.21 -29.41
CA GLY A 282 1.76 -34.25 -30.43
C GLY A 282 0.36 -34.87 -30.47
N VAL A 283 -0.54 -34.53 -29.53
CA VAL A 283 -1.93 -34.99 -29.50
C VAL A 283 -2.80 -33.95 -30.20
N THR A 284 -3.08 -34.12 -31.48
CA THR A 284 -3.95 -33.18 -32.20
C THR A 284 -4.75 -33.97 -33.23
N GLY A 285 -6.04 -34.20 -32.97
CA GLY A 285 -6.94 -34.97 -33.85
C GLY A 285 -7.17 -36.44 -33.44
N LYS A 286 -8.39 -36.92 -33.71
CA LYS A 286 -8.79 -38.33 -33.59
C LYS A 286 -9.47 -38.78 -34.88
N ASN A 287 -9.19 -40.01 -35.32
CA ASN A 287 -9.93 -40.60 -36.42
C ASN A 287 -11.30 -41.14 -35.95
N SER A 288 -12.13 -41.61 -36.90
CA SER A 288 -13.44 -42.23 -36.63
C SER A 288 -13.39 -43.49 -35.74
N GLU A 289 -12.22 -44.07 -35.53
CA GLU A 289 -11.97 -45.25 -34.69
C GLU A 289 -11.43 -44.87 -33.29
N GLY A 290 -11.25 -43.57 -33.02
CA GLY A 290 -10.80 -43.04 -31.73
C GLY A 290 -9.28 -43.06 -31.52
N THR A 291 -8.48 -43.42 -32.52
CA THR A 291 -7.02 -43.35 -32.45
C THR A 291 -6.55 -41.91 -32.63
N VAL A 292 -5.63 -41.47 -31.77
CA VAL A 292 -5.06 -40.12 -31.79
C VAL A 292 -4.05 -40.02 -32.94
N LEU A 293 -4.10 -38.92 -33.69
CA LEU A 293 -3.15 -38.59 -34.75
C LEU A 293 -2.26 -37.41 -34.32
N GLY A 294 -1.08 -37.31 -34.93
CA GLY A 294 -0.15 -36.17 -34.80
C GLY A 294 -0.04 -35.40 -36.11
N LYS A 295 0.49 -34.17 -36.07
CA LYS A 295 0.71 -33.35 -37.27
C LYS A 295 2.13 -33.47 -37.78
N TRP A 296 2.25 -33.69 -39.07
CA TRP A 296 3.53 -33.83 -39.75
C TRP A 296 3.61 -32.83 -40.87
N VAL A 297 4.82 -32.37 -41.16
CA VAL A 297 5.06 -31.39 -42.19
C VAL A 297 5.94 -32.01 -43.27
N LYS A 298 5.45 -31.97 -44.50
CA LYS A 298 6.14 -32.45 -45.69
C LYS A 298 6.74 -31.27 -46.43
N SER A 299 8.04 -31.29 -46.66
CA SER A 299 8.74 -30.30 -47.47
C SER A 299 10.02 -30.89 -48.05
N GLU A 300 10.68 -30.12 -48.91
CA GLU A 300 12.00 -30.42 -49.45
C GLU A 300 13.06 -29.92 -48.47
N PHE A 301 13.78 -30.84 -47.83
CA PHE A 301 14.77 -30.51 -46.81
C PHE A 301 16.18 -30.80 -47.30
N LEU A 302 17.11 -29.88 -47.00
CA LEU A 302 18.54 -30.19 -47.06
C LEU A 302 18.88 -31.19 -45.96
N LEU A 303 19.62 -32.25 -46.32
CA LEU A 303 19.89 -33.38 -45.44
C LEU A 303 21.35 -33.43 -44.95
N TRP A 304 21.48 -33.84 -43.69
CA TRP A 304 22.74 -34.15 -43.01
C TRP A 304 22.72 -35.59 -42.48
N GLU A 305 23.87 -36.24 -42.49
CA GLU A 305 24.11 -37.53 -41.85
C GLU A 305 24.57 -37.34 -40.42
N LYS A 306 24.00 -38.09 -39.47
CA LYS A 306 24.47 -38.09 -38.08
C LYS A 306 25.67 -39.02 -37.93
N LYS A 307 26.88 -38.46 -37.93
CA LYS A 307 28.15 -39.17 -37.74
C LYS A 307 29.09 -38.29 -36.91
N SER A 308 29.75 -38.88 -35.91
CA SER A 308 30.73 -38.15 -35.09
C SER A 308 31.89 -37.68 -35.98
N CYS A 309 32.14 -36.38 -36.02
CA CYS A 309 33.18 -35.75 -36.85
C CYS A 309 33.94 -34.69 -36.05
N SER A 310 35.18 -34.38 -36.46
CA SER A 310 35.99 -33.30 -35.88
C SER A 310 36.14 -32.17 -36.90
N VAL A 311 35.98 -30.92 -36.45
CA VAL A 311 36.07 -29.72 -37.31
C VAL A 311 37.50 -29.54 -37.89
N GLU A 312 38.49 -30.22 -37.31
CA GLU A 312 39.89 -30.20 -37.75
C GLU A 312 40.17 -31.14 -38.94
N GLU A 313 39.38 -32.20 -39.12
CA GLU A 313 39.56 -33.20 -40.20
C GLU A 313 38.55 -33.05 -41.34
N ASP A 314 37.32 -32.60 -41.05
CA ASP A 314 36.24 -32.43 -42.04
C ASP A 314 35.73 -30.98 -42.03
N SER A 315 36.00 -30.22 -43.10
CA SER A 315 35.57 -28.81 -43.23
C SER A 315 34.05 -28.62 -43.31
N GLU A 316 33.29 -29.72 -43.42
CA GLU A 316 31.82 -29.77 -43.54
C GLU A 316 31.15 -30.39 -42.29
N CYS A 317 31.91 -30.48 -41.18
CA CYS A 317 31.42 -30.97 -39.90
C CYS A 317 30.68 -29.87 -39.13
N GLU A 318 29.42 -30.12 -38.80
CA GLU A 318 28.54 -29.23 -38.05
C GLU A 318 28.33 -29.79 -36.62
N GLU A 319 28.62 -28.96 -35.62
CA GLU A 319 28.46 -29.26 -34.18
C GLU A 319 29.14 -30.58 -33.71
N GLY A 320 30.15 -31.07 -34.45
CA GLY A 320 30.88 -32.29 -34.13
C GLY A 320 30.11 -33.60 -34.34
N GLN A 321 28.88 -33.54 -34.88
CA GLN A 321 27.97 -34.70 -34.95
C GLN A 321 27.18 -34.85 -36.25
N TYR A 322 27.23 -33.87 -37.16
CA TYR A 322 26.49 -33.89 -38.41
C TYR A 322 27.40 -33.53 -39.59
N VAL A 323 27.35 -34.34 -40.66
CA VAL A 323 28.11 -34.12 -41.90
C VAL A 323 27.12 -33.94 -43.06
N VAL A 324 27.44 -33.04 -43.99
CA VAL A 324 26.61 -32.79 -45.17
C VAL A 324 26.48 -34.07 -46.00
N LEU A 325 25.24 -34.49 -46.28
CA LEU A 325 24.97 -35.66 -47.11
C LEU A 325 24.89 -35.19 -48.58
N ARG A 326 25.65 -35.81 -49.51
CA ARG A 326 25.75 -35.39 -50.92
C ARG A 326 25.23 -36.46 -51.89
N ASP A 327 24.66 -36.02 -53.01
CA ASP A 327 24.23 -36.89 -54.12
C ASP A 327 25.39 -37.28 -55.04
N LYS A 328 25.15 -38.18 -56.02
CA LYS A 328 26.12 -38.70 -57.01
C LYS A 328 26.81 -37.61 -57.83
N ASP A 329 26.20 -36.44 -57.95
CA ASP A 329 26.74 -35.25 -58.63
C ASP A 329 27.53 -34.30 -57.69
N ASN A 330 27.81 -34.74 -56.46
CA ASN A 330 28.57 -34.02 -55.44
C ASN A 330 27.88 -32.72 -54.94
N SER A 331 26.56 -32.57 -55.10
CA SER A 331 25.74 -31.50 -54.51
C SER A 331 25.12 -31.94 -53.19
N GLN A 332 24.84 -31.01 -52.27
CA GLN A 332 24.14 -31.34 -51.01
C GLN A 332 22.77 -31.95 -51.33
N LEU A 333 22.48 -33.10 -50.71
CA LEU A 333 21.26 -33.86 -50.96
C LEU A 333 20.07 -33.09 -50.40
N GLN A 334 19.12 -32.80 -51.28
CA GLN A 334 17.84 -32.20 -50.96
C GLN A 334 16.77 -33.22 -51.34
N GLU A 335 16.02 -33.71 -50.35
CA GLU A 335 14.97 -34.69 -50.58
C GLU A 335 13.67 -34.27 -49.90
N THR A 336 12.56 -34.70 -50.48
CA THR A 336 11.24 -34.52 -49.88
C THR A 336 11.07 -35.50 -48.73
N GLY A 337 10.71 -35.02 -47.55
CA GLY A 337 10.41 -35.88 -46.42
C GLY A 337 9.50 -35.24 -45.39
N TYR A 338 9.14 -36.03 -44.38
CA TYR A 338 8.23 -35.65 -43.30
C TYR A 338 9.01 -35.39 -42.02
N VAL A 339 8.73 -34.26 -41.40
CA VAL A 339 9.22 -33.89 -40.06
C VAL A 339 8.02 -33.76 -39.12
N ALA A 340 8.20 -34.18 -37.87
CA ALA A 340 7.19 -33.96 -36.84
C ALA A 340 7.14 -32.46 -36.49
N GLU A 341 5.95 -31.91 -36.26
CA GLU A 341 5.78 -30.51 -35.86
C GLU A 341 6.22 -30.33 -34.39
N ILE A 342 7.53 -30.28 -34.18
CA ILE A 342 8.20 -30.08 -32.88
C ILE A 342 9.39 -29.15 -33.11
N GLY A 343 9.53 -28.09 -32.30
CA GLY A 343 10.66 -27.15 -32.43
C GLY A 343 10.66 -26.39 -33.77
N MET A 344 9.47 -26.16 -34.33
CA MET A 344 9.24 -25.37 -35.54
C MET A 344 7.96 -24.56 -35.38
N THR A 345 7.88 -23.46 -36.12
CA THR A 345 6.66 -22.65 -36.28
C THR A 345 6.09 -22.88 -37.67
N VAL A 346 4.79 -23.19 -37.71
CA VAL A 346 4.03 -23.43 -38.93
C VAL A 346 3.03 -22.29 -39.11
N THR A 347 3.08 -21.59 -40.23
CA THR A 347 2.21 -20.44 -40.54
C THR A 347 1.42 -20.73 -41.82
N ASP A 348 0.17 -20.27 -41.92
CA ASP A 348 -0.63 -20.50 -43.12
C ASP A 348 -0.14 -19.70 -44.33
N ASN A 349 0.03 -20.37 -45.48
CA ASN A 349 0.47 -19.75 -46.73
C ASN A 349 -0.56 -18.77 -47.33
N ASN A 350 -1.81 -18.78 -46.85
CA ASN A 350 -2.87 -17.90 -47.34
C ASN A 350 -2.85 -16.49 -46.74
N GLN A 351 -1.86 -16.15 -45.91
CA GLN A 351 -1.60 -14.77 -45.53
C GLN A 351 -0.53 -14.18 -46.44
N SER A 352 -0.97 -13.40 -47.42
CA SER A 352 -0.10 -12.49 -48.19
C SER A 352 0.64 -11.58 -47.21
N THR A 353 1.91 -11.88 -46.97
CA THR A 353 2.78 -11.02 -46.19
C THR A 353 3.12 -9.80 -47.03
N LYS A 354 2.43 -8.68 -46.77
CA LYS A 354 2.87 -7.35 -47.20
C LYS A 354 4.10 -6.99 -46.36
N VAL A 355 5.27 -7.40 -46.82
CA VAL A 355 6.55 -7.02 -46.22
C VAL A 355 6.73 -5.52 -46.47
N LEU A 356 6.89 -4.79 -45.36
CA LEU A 356 7.43 -3.43 -45.20
C LEU A 356 7.60 -2.61 -46.49
N GLY A 357 6.80 -1.55 -46.58
CA GLY A 357 6.68 -0.67 -47.74
C GLY A 357 8.01 -0.13 -48.28
N VAL A 358 8.49 -0.76 -49.33
CA VAL A 358 9.47 -0.21 -50.27
C VAL A 358 9.01 -0.57 -51.68
N ASN A 359 8.30 0.36 -52.33
CA ASN A 359 8.23 0.35 -53.79
C ASN A 359 9.42 1.16 -54.30
N THR A 360 10.53 0.48 -54.60
CA THR A 360 11.57 1.07 -55.45
C THR A 360 11.20 0.82 -56.91
N THR A 361 10.48 1.76 -57.52
CA THR A 361 10.62 1.91 -58.98
C THR A 361 11.95 2.61 -59.20
N ALA A 362 12.96 1.84 -59.56
CA ALA A 362 14.17 2.39 -60.15
C ALA A 362 13.78 2.97 -61.52
N ASP A 363 13.61 4.28 -61.59
CA ASP A 363 13.75 5.00 -62.85
C ASP A 363 14.66 6.22 -62.66
N ASN A 364 15.37 6.52 -63.73
CA ASN A 364 16.65 7.20 -63.73
C ASN A 364 16.63 8.63 -63.16
N GLY A 365 17.61 8.91 -62.28
CA GLY A 365 18.32 10.19 -62.32
C GLY A 365 17.69 11.42 -61.66
N SER A 366 16.88 11.29 -60.60
CA SER A 366 16.56 12.43 -59.73
C SER A 366 16.33 12.04 -58.27
N LEU A 367 16.73 12.93 -57.36
CA LEU A 367 16.79 12.73 -55.91
C LEU A 367 15.45 12.23 -55.32
N PRO A 368 15.46 11.28 -54.37
CA PRO A 368 14.24 10.80 -53.74
C PRO A 368 13.65 11.90 -52.84
N VAL A 369 12.43 12.33 -53.16
CA VAL A 369 11.60 13.18 -52.29
C VAL A 369 11.05 12.29 -51.19
N VAL A 370 11.36 12.63 -49.93
CA VAL A 370 10.75 12.00 -48.75
C VAL A 370 9.41 12.67 -48.51
N GLU A 371 8.32 12.03 -48.96
CA GLU A 371 6.99 12.34 -48.44
C GLU A 371 6.86 11.75 -47.04
N LEU A 372 6.78 12.63 -46.04
CA LEU A 372 6.31 12.26 -44.71
C LEU A 372 4.84 11.87 -44.83
N ALA A 373 4.57 10.57 -44.88
CA ALA A 373 3.22 10.06 -44.74
C ALA A 373 2.68 10.51 -43.38
N SER A 374 1.63 11.33 -43.44
CA SER A 374 0.74 11.68 -42.33
C SER A 374 0.40 10.44 -41.49
N GLU A 375 0.23 10.61 -40.18
CA GLU A 375 -0.25 9.62 -39.18
C GLU A 375 -1.69 9.13 -39.45
N SER A 376 -1.97 8.73 -40.68
CA SER A 376 -3.08 7.87 -41.05
C SER A 376 -2.48 6.65 -41.75
N ALA A 377 -1.52 6.00 -41.08
CA ALA A 377 -1.29 4.58 -41.32
C ALA A 377 -2.62 3.90 -40.98
N GLY A 378 -3.31 3.41 -42.01
CA GLY A 378 -4.48 2.57 -41.84
C GLY A 378 -4.13 1.49 -40.83
N VAL A 379 -4.89 1.43 -39.75
CA VAL A 379 -4.88 0.33 -38.79
C VAL A 379 -4.98 -0.93 -39.65
N ALA A 380 -3.94 -1.76 -39.64
CA ALA A 380 -4.07 -3.12 -40.15
C ALA A 380 -5.27 -3.72 -39.42
N ASP A 381 -6.30 -4.15 -40.17
CA ASP A 381 -7.48 -4.79 -39.58
C ASP A 381 -6.99 -5.89 -38.64
N GLN A 382 -7.02 -5.62 -37.33
CA GLN A 382 -6.77 -6.65 -36.33
C GLN A 382 -7.88 -7.66 -36.53
N GLN A 383 -7.52 -8.91 -36.83
CA GLN A 383 -8.50 -9.98 -36.99
C GLN A 383 -9.29 -10.11 -35.69
N VAL A 384 -10.55 -9.65 -35.69
CA VAL A 384 -11.45 -9.75 -34.55
C VAL A 384 -12.06 -11.14 -34.54
N GLU A 385 -11.57 -12.01 -33.66
CA GLU A 385 -12.18 -13.30 -33.44
C GLU A 385 -13.41 -13.14 -32.53
N LYS A 386 -14.58 -13.51 -33.05
CA LYS A 386 -15.82 -13.51 -32.25
C LYS A 386 -15.96 -14.83 -31.52
N VAL A 387 -15.89 -14.78 -30.19
CA VAL A 387 -15.97 -15.96 -29.32
C VAL A 387 -17.26 -15.92 -28.48
N SER A 388 -17.97 -17.04 -28.38
CA SER A 388 -19.12 -17.15 -27.46
C SER A 388 -18.65 -17.48 -26.04
N ILE A 389 -19.22 -16.80 -25.04
CA ILE A 389 -18.92 -17.05 -23.62
C ILE A 389 -19.64 -18.33 -23.19
N ASP A 390 -18.90 -19.44 -23.06
CA ASP A 390 -19.41 -20.77 -22.67
C ASP A 390 -19.36 -21.02 -21.14
N SER A 391 -19.65 -19.98 -20.36
CA SER A 391 -19.67 -20.06 -18.89
C SER A 391 -21.05 -20.53 -18.40
N ARG A 392 -21.11 -21.53 -17.51
CA ARG A 392 -22.37 -21.95 -16.84
C ARG A 392 -22.85 -21.01 -15.73
N GLU A 393 -22.24 -19.85 -15.58
CA GLU A 393 -22.56 -18.91 -14.50
C GLU A 393 -23.77 -18.05 -14.83
N LYS A 394 -24.52 -17.65 -13.80
CA LYS A 394 -25.66 -16.75 -13.97
C LYS A 394 -25.14 -15.42 -14.52
N LYS A 395 -25.79 -14.91 -15.57
CA LYS A 395 -25.47 -13.63 -16.22
C LYS A 395 -25.92 -12.45 -15.36
N GLU A 396 -25.23 -12.28 -14.25
CA GLU A 396 -25.50 -11.29 -13.22
C GLU A 396 -24.33 -10.31 -13.16
N ILE A 397 -24.63 -9.01 -13.06
CA ILE A 397 -23.61 -7.96 -12.95
C ILE A 397 -23.87 -7.06 -11.76
N VAL A 398 -22.77 -6.53 -11.23
CA VAL A 398 -22.79 -5.47 -10.22
C VAL A 398 -22.21 -4.22 -10.86
N VAL A 399 -22.92 -3.10 -10.75
CA VAL A 399 -22.52 -1.83 -11.36
C VAL A 399 -22.29 -0.78 -10.29
N ASN A 400 -21.51 0.25 -10.57
CA ASN A 400 -21.42 1.40 -9.70
C ASN A 400 -22.43 2.50 -10.08
N GLN A 401 -22.59 3.51 -9.22
CA GLN A 401 -23.54 4.60 -9.45
C GLN A 401 -23.24 5.39 -10.73
N SER A 402 -21.97 5.55 -11.11
CA SER A 402 -21.58 6.26 -12.34
C SER A 402 -22.07 5.57 -13.62
N VAL A 403 -22.16 4.23 -13.64
CA VAL A 403 -22.77 3.50 -14.77
C VAL A 403 -24.26 3.83 -14.89
N LEU A 404 -24.97 3.89 -13.75
CA LEU A 404 -26.40 4.22 -13.76
C LEU A 404 -26.65 5.65 -14.25
N GLN A 405 -25.83 6.61 -13.81
CA GLN A 405 -25.90 7.98 -14.29
C GLN A 405 -25.63 8.07 -15.79
N LEU A 406 -24.61 7.37 -16.29
CA LEU A 406 -24.27 7.36 -17.71
C LEU A 406 -25.40 6.76 -18.56
N LEU A 407 -26.02 5.68 -18.08
CA LEU A 407 -27.12 5.01 -18.78
C LEU A 407 -28.49 5.65 -18.50
N SER A 408 -28.55 6.75 -17.73
CA SER A 408 -29.79 7.41 -17.30
C SER A 408 -30.80 6.45 -16.64
N ILE A 409 -30.30 5.54 -15.81
CA ILE A 409 -31.10 4.57 -15.04
C ILE A 409 -31.25 5.09 -13.61
N ASP A 410 -32.50 5.25 -13.16
CA ASP A 410 -32.78 5.55 -11.75
C ASP A 410 -32.29 4.43 -10.82
N GLU A 411 -31.57 4.80 -9.77
CA GLU A 411 -31.02 3.86 -8.78
C GLU A 411 -32.08 3.02 -8.07
N ASN A 412 -33.33 3.51 -7.97
CA ASN A 412 -34.44 2.76 -7.37
C ASN A 412 -34.95 1.64 -8.27
N ASN A 413 -34.80 1.79 -9.59
CA ASN A 413 -35.29 0.87 -10.61
C ASN A 413 -34.15 0.16 -11.36
N ALA A 414 -32.92 0.26 -10.85
CA ALA A 414 -31.75 -0.33 -11.47
C ALA A 414 -31.72 -1.86 -11.33
N ILE A 415 -32.15 -2.37 -10.17
CA ILE A 415 -32.10 -3.79 -9.87
C ILE A 415 -33.08 -4.55 -10.77
N GLY A 416 -32.55 -5.56 -11.46
CA GLY A 416 -33.30 -6.46 -12.33
C GLY A 416 -33.42 -6.01 -13.78
N LYS A 417 -32.91 -4.83 -14.15
CA LYS A 417 -32.79 -4.43 -15.56
C LYS A 417 -31.73 -5.27 -16.28
N GLU A 418 -31.96 -5.51 -17.57
CA GLU A 418 -31.03 -6.20 -18.45
C GLU A 418 -30.22 -5.20 -19.30
N LEU A 419 -28.93 -5.46 -19.43
CA LEU A 419 -27.98 -4.72 -20.26
C LEU A 419 -27.36 -5.68 -21.27
N SER A 420 -27.30 -5.29 -22.55
CA SER A 420 -26.57 -6.05 -23.55
C SER A 420 -25.09 -5.67 -23.45
N LEU A 421 -24.23 -6.62 -23.11
CA LEU A 421 -22.80 -6.42 -22.90
C LEU A 421 -22.00 -7.35 -23.82
N SER A 422 -21.05 -6.76 -24.54
CA SER A 422 -20.01 -7.48 -25.27
C SER A 422 -18.66 -7.13 -24.68
N LEU A 423 -17.82 -8.13 -24.46
CA LEU A 423 -16.51 -7.98 -23.84
C LEU A 423 -15.43 -7.98 -24.93
N VAL A 424 -14.52 -7.02 -24.86
CA VAL A 424 -13.42 -6.89 -25.80
C VAL A 424 -12.12 -7.12 -25.04
N VAL A 425 -11.43 -8.21 -25.38
CA VAL A 425 -10.12 -8.56 -24.86
C VAL A 425 -9.07 -8.21 -25.91
N VAL A 426 -8.02 -7.50 -25.49
CA VAL A 426 -6.92 -7.07 -26.36
C VAL A 426 -5.59 -7.26 -25.65
N GLY A 427 -4.51 -7.39 -26.44
CA GLY A 427 -3.15 -7.16 -26.00
C GLY A 427 -2.62 -8.19 -24.99
N GLU A 428 -1.95 -7.69 -23.94
CA GLU A 428 -1.13 -8.46 -23.01
C GLU A 428 -1.89 -9.49 -22.15
N LEU A 429 -3.23 -9.51 -22.20
CA LEU A 429 -4.04 -10.49 -21.48
C LEU A 429 -4.10 -11.85 -22.19
N LEU A 430 -3.77 -11.87 -23.49
CA LEU A 430 -3.76 -13.06 -24.34
C LEU A 430 -2.34 -13.63 -24.49
N GLU A 431 -2.26 -14.85 -25.02
CA GLU A 431 -0.99 -15.47 -25.41
C GLU A 431 -0.37 -14.75 -26.60
N ASP A 432 -1.17 -14.45 -27.63
CA ASP A 432 -0.77 -13.57 -28.74
C ASP A 432 -1.30 -12.15 -28.52
N PRO A 433 -0.42 -11.16 -28.30
CA PRO A 433 -0.82 -9.77 -28.07
C PRO A 433 -1.39 -9.06 -29.31
N ASN A 434 -1.25 -9.62 -30.51
CA ASN A 434 -1.77 -9.02 -31.74
C ASN A 434 -3.23 -9.40 -32.02
N VAL A 435 -3.77 -10.38 -31.29
CA VAL A 435 -5.14 -10.87 -31.47
C VAL A 435 -6.10 -10.03 -30.62
N ARG A 436 -7.28 -9.76 -31.19
CA ARG A 436 -8.38 -9.11 -30.50
C ARG A 436 -9.57 -10.05 -30.48
N ILE A 437 -10.06 -10.34 -29.29
CA ILE A 437 -11.22 -11.20 -29.08
C ILE A 437 -12.39 -10.34 -28.65
N GLU A 438 -13.51 -10.43 -29.37
CA GLU A 438 -14.76 -9.77 -28.98
C GLU A 438 -15.82 -10.83 -28.70
N SER A 439 -16.45 -10.75 -27.52
CA SER A 439 -17.51 -11.68 -27.18
C SER A 439 -18.78 -11.37 -27.96
N ALA A 440 -19.58 -12.40 -28.23
CA ALA A 440 -20.96 -12.17 -28.63
C ALA A 440 -21.69 -11.30 -27.57
N PRO A 441 -22.61 -10.40 -27.99
CA PRO A 441 -23.39 -9.60 -27.06
C PRO A 441 -24.31 -10.51 -26.23
N LEU A 442 -24.22 -10.41 -24.91
CA LEU A 442 -25.04 -11.16 -23.97
C LEU A 442 -25.83 -10.22 -23.07
N ASN A 443 -27.04 -10.63 -22.72
CA ASN A 443 -27.88 -9.88 -21.79
C ASN A 443 -27.52 -10.26 -20.35
N TYR A 444 -27.05 -9.27 -19.59
CA TYR A 444 -26.75 -9.40 -18.17
C TYR A 444 -27.77 -8.65 -17.32
N LYS A 445 -28.16 -9.25 -16.21
CA LYS A 445 -29.09 -8.66 -15.25
C LYS A 445 -28.34 -7.94 -14.13
N ILE A 446 -28.72 -6.70 -13.83
CA ILE A 446 -28.15 -5.94 -12.71
C ILE A 446 -28.68 -6.51 -11.39
N VAL A 447 -27.79 -7.05 -10.55
CA VAL A 447 -28.14 -7.62 -9.23
C VAL A 447 -27.73 -6.74 -8.05
N GLY A 448 -26.77 -5.83 -8.25
CA GLY A 448 -26.28 -4.95 -7.19
C GLY A 448 -25.75 -3.63 -7.71
N VAL A 449 -25.84 -2.60 -6.86
CA VAL A 449 -25.31 -1.25 -7.11
C VAL A 449 -24.36 -0.86 -5.98
N ILE A 450 -23.12 -0.52 -6.33
CA ILE A 450 -22.06 -0.09 -5.40
C ILE A 450 -22.03 1.46 -5.34
N PRO A 451 -21.80 2.09 -4.17
CA PRO A 451 -21.85 3.55 -3.98
C PRO A 451 -20.69 4.34 -4.61
N ASP A 452 -19.89 3.73 -5.49
CA ASP A 452 -18.75 4.42 -6.09
C ASP A 452 -19.22 5.38 -7.21
N GLU A 453 -19.03 6.68 -6.99
CA GLU A 453 -19.35 7.77 -7.93
C GLU A 453 -18.15 8.16 -8.83
N GLY A 454 -17.06 7.38 -8.80
CA GLY A 454 -15.89 7.59 -9.64
C GLY A 454 -16.11 7.22 -11.11
N THR A 455 -15.21 6.39 -11.65
CA THR A 455 -15.28 5.96 -13.05
C THR A 455 -16.39 4.92 -13.25
N PRO A 456 -17.16 4.95 -14.37
CA PRO A 456 -18.15 3.92 -14.66
C PRO A 456 -17.50 2.53 -14.81
N ILE A 457 -17.83 1.62 -13.89
CA ILE A 457 -17.26 0.26 -13.84
C ILE A 457 -18.40 -0.76 -13.70
N ILE A 458 -18.29 -1.85 -14.47
CA ILE A 458 -19.18 -3.02 -14.38
C ILE A 458 -18.37 -4.21 -13.91
N TYR A 459 -18.83 -4.89 -12.87
CA TYR A 459 -18.27 -6.16 -12.41
C TYR A 459 -19.06 -7.31 -13.00
N VAL A 460 -18.35 -8.21 -13.69
CA VAL A 460 -18.88 -9.45 -14.25
C VAL A 460 -18.23 -10.64 -13.52
N PRO A 461 -18.87 -11.82 -13.53
CA PRO A 461 -18.25 -13.03 -13.00
C PRO A 461 -16.92 -13.31 -13.69
N PHE A 462 -15.89 -13.66 -12.90
CA PHE A 462 -14.53 -13.89 -13.39
C PHE A 462 -14.47 -14.92 -14.54
N MET A 463 -15.27 -15.98 -14.47
CA MET A 463 -15.29 -17.03 -15.48
C MET A 463 -15.77 -16.57 -16.85
N ASP A 464 -16.65 -15.57 -16.91
CA ASP A 464 -17.19 -15.06 -18.17
C ASP A 464 -16.08 -14.43 -19.00
N VAL A 465 -15.19 -13.68 -18.35
CA VAL A 465 -14.01 -13.08 -19.01
C VAL A 465 -12.94 -14.15 -19.28
N ARG A 466 -12.69 -15.06 -18.33
CA ARG A 466 -11.69 -16.13 -18.50
C ARG A 466 -12.04 -17.08 -19.66
N SER A 467 -13.32 -17.33 -19.91
CA SER A 467 -13.76 -18.20 -21.01
C SER A 467 -13.42 -17.69 -22.41
N LEU A 468 -13.06 -16.41 -22.54
CA LEU A 468 -12.60 -15.78 -23.78
C LEU A 468 -11.12 -16.05 -24.10
N GLY A 469 -10.48 -17.00 -23.41
CA GLY A 469 -9.06 -17.33 -23.63
C GLY A 469 -8.08 -16.45 -22.84
N VAL A 470 -8.55 -15.75 -21.81
CA VAL A 470 -7.69 -14.92 -20.95
C VAL A 470 -6.91 -15.77 -19.96
N ASN A 471 -5.61 -15.90 -20.20
CA ASN A 471 -4.70 -16.68 -19.35
C ASN A 471 -3.81 -15.81 -18.45
N LYS A 472 -3.78 -14.49 -18.69
CA LYS A 472 -3.04 -13.51 -17.89
C LYS A 472 -4.00 -12.55 -17.18
N TYR A 473 -3.63 -12.11 -15.99
CA TYR A 473 -4.46 -11.25 -15.14
C TYR A 473 -3.92 -9.83 -15.09
N SER A 474 -4.82 -8.86 -14.99
CA SER A 474 -4.45 -7.44 -14.88
C SER A 474 -3.85 -7.13 -13.50
N GLN A 475 -4.40 -7.72 -12.45
CA GLN A 475 -3.92 -7.55 -11.09
C GLN A 475 -4.29 -8.73 -10.18
N LEU A 476 -3.52 -8.92 -9.11
CA LEU A 476 -3.83 -9.85 -8.03
C LEU A 476 -4.02 -9.10 -6.72
N LYS A 477 -5.09 -9.38 -5.99
CA LYS A 477 -5.32 -8.86 -4.64
C LYS A 477 -4.86 -9.89 -3.62
N VAL A 478 -3.83 -9.53 -2.85
CA VAL A 478 -3.26 -10.37 -1.79
C VAL A 478 -3.78 -9.87 -0.45
N ILE A 479 -4.39 -10.77 0.32
CA ILE A 479 -4.96 -10.47 1.63
C ILE A 479 -4.08 -11.13 2.70
N ALA A 480 -3.61 -10.33 3.65
CA ALA A 480 -2.82 -10.77 4.79
C ALA A 480 -3.73 -11.14 5.97
N LYS A 481 -3.33 -12.16 6.75
CA LYS A 481 -4.02 -12.56 7.98
C LYS A 481 -4.01 -11.45 9.02
N ASP A 482 -2.92 -10.68 9.07
CA ASP A 482 -2.73 -9.57 9.99
C ASP A 482 -2.12 -8.34 9.30
N ASN A 483 -2.46 -7.15 9.81
CA ASN A 483 -2.01 -5.87 9.24
C ASN A 483 -0.48 -5.67 9.35
N GLY A 484 0.17 -6.29 10.34
CA GLY A 484 1.62 -6.15 10.54
C GLY A 484 2.44 -6.92 9.52
N SER A 485 1.92 -8.04 9.04
CA SER A 485 2.57 -8.95 8.09
C SER A 485 2.48 -8.49 6.63
N LEU A 486 1.56 -7.57 6.31
CA LEU A 486 1.38 -7.08 4.94
C LEU A 486 2.66 -6.48 4.38
N ARG A 487 3.43 -5.78 5.22
CA ARG A 487 4.71 -5.17 4.81
C ARG A 487 5.73 -6.23 4.38
N ASP A 488 5.85 -7.31 5.14
CA ASP A 488 6.81 -8.38 4.85
C ASP A 488 6.39 -9.20 3.61
N ILE A 489 5.08 -9.45 3.45
CA ILE A 489 4.50 -10.10 2.26
C ILE A 489 4.81 -9.26 1.02
N ARG A 490 4.59 -7.95 1.09
CA ARG A 490 4.84 -7.03 -0.03
C ARG A 490 6.31 -6.97 -0.39
N THR A 491 7.22 -6.84 0.58
CA THR A 491 8.66 -6.87 0.30
C THR A 491 9.08 -8.17 -0.39
N THR A 492 8.47 -9.30 -0.03
CA THR A 492 8.71 -10.59 -0.69
C THR A 492 8.24 -10.56 -2.15
N ILE A 493 7.03 -10.03 -2.41
CA ILE A 493 6.46 -9.91 -3.76
C ILE A 493 7.26 -8.92 -4.63
N GLU A 494 7.66 -7.79 -4.08
CA GLU A 494 8.48 -6.77 -4.73
C GLU A 494 9.88 -7.29 -5.06
N SER A 495 10.48 -8.07 -4.16
CA SER A 495 11.77 -8.73 -4.41
C SER A 495 11.72 -9.75 -5.55
N ALA A 496 10.52 -10.28 -5.85
CA ALA A 496 10.28 -11.15 -7.00
C ALA A 496 10.05 -10.37 -8.31
N GLY A 497 10.08 -9.03 -8.28
CA GLY A 497 9.97 -8.15 -9.45
C GLY A 497 8.58 -7.58 -9.72
N TYR A 498 7.56 -7.91 -8.91
CA TYR A 498 6.21 -7.41 -9.09
C TYR A 498 6.00 -6.05 -8.40
N GLY A 499 5.12 -5.21 -8.95
CA GLY A 499 4.72 -3.97 -8.28
C GLY A 499 3.66 -4.24 -7.23
N THR A 500 3.69 -3.55 -6.08
CA THR A 500 2.62 -3.62 -5.09
C THR A 500 2.11 -2.25 -4.68
N VAL A 501 0.79 -2.13 -4.54
CA VAL A 501 0.10 -0.93 -4.10
C VAL A 501 -0.76 -1.29 -2.90
N SER A 502 -0.67 -0.53 -1.81
CA SER A 502 -1.52 -0.78 -0.64
C SER A 502 -2.02 0.52 -0.02
N VAL A 503 -3.21 0.47 0.58
CA VAL A 503 -3.75 1.59 1.37
C VAL A 503 -2.85 1.91 2.56
N SER A 504 -2.13 0.91 3.08
CA SER A 504 -1.13 1.11 4.14
C SER A 504 0.00 2.06 3.73
N ASP A 505 0.37 2.13 2.45
CA ASP A 505 1.39 3.10 1.99
C ASP A 505 0.85 4.52 2.03
N THR A 506 -0.38 4.71 1.59
CA THR A 506 -1.05 6.00 1.62
C THR A 506 -1.16 6.49 3.08
N VAL A 507 -1.53 5.60 4.00
CA VAL A 507 -1.55 5.92 5.44
C VAL A 507 -0.15 6.25 5.97
N ALA A 508 0.88 5.46 5.62
CA ALA A 508 2.25 5.76 6.05
C ALA A 508 2.78 7.10 5.51
N GLN A 509 2.39 7.47 4.29
CA GLN A 509 2.68 8.78 3.70
C GLN A 509 1.94 9.90 4.45
N ILE A 510 0.65 9.74 4.71
CA ILE A 510 -0.15 10.67 5.52
C ILE A 510 0.50 10.86 6.89
N ASP A 511 0.86 9.78 7.57
CA ASP A 511 1.52 9.79 8.88
C ASP A 511 2.84 10.58 8.84
N SER A 512 3.64 10.37 7.79
CA SER A 512 4.91 11.07 7.58
C SER A 512 4.70 12.58 7.35
N LEU A 513 3.73 12.95 6.52
CA LEU A 513 3.36 14.35 6.27
C LEU A 513 2.89 15.06 7.54
N PHE A 514 1.97 14.43 8.30
CA PHE A 514 1.49 14.98 9.56
C PHE A 514 2.57 15.01 10.65
N SER A 515 3.52 14.06 10.63
CA SER A 515 4.70 14.10 11.50
C SER A 515 5.55 15.35 11.24
N ASN A 516 5.81 15.65 9.97
CA ASN A 516 6.56 16.85 9.57
C ASN A 516 5.81 18.14 9.96
N PHE A 517 4.49 18.20 9.73
CA PHE A 517 3.69 19.35 10.18
C PHE A 517 3.74 19.53 11.70
N ARG A 518 3.62 18.44 12.48
CA ARG A 518 3.76 18.50 13.94
C ARG A 518 5.13 19.00 14.38
N LEU A 519 6.20 18.63 13.68
CA LEU A 519 7.55 19.13 13.97
C LEU A 519 7.61 20.65 13.82
N VAL A 520 7.10 21.19 12.71
CA VAL A 520 7.06 22.64 12.47
C VAL A 520 6.23 23.35 13.55
N LEU A 521 5.02 22.84 13.85
CA LEU A 521 4.15 23.38 14.89
C LEU A 521 4.81 23.32 16.28
N SER A 522 5.56 22.26 16.57
CA SER A 522 6.28 22.11 17.83
C SER A 522 7.41 23.13 17.98
N ILE A 523 8.10 23.48 16.88
CA ILE A 523 9.13 24.53 16.89
C ILE A 523 8.49 25.88 17.18
N LEU A 524 7.41 26.25 16.49
CA LEU A 524 6.67 27.49 16.75
C LEU A 524 6.17 27.56 18.20
N GLY A 525 5.67 26.42 18.68
CA GLY A 525 5.30 26.22 20.06
C GLY A 525 6.44 26.48 21.05
N LEU A 526 7.61 25.92 20.79
CA LEU A 526 8.79 26.08 21.64
C LEU A 526 9.29 27.53 21.66
N VAL A 527 9.17 28.27 20.55
CA VAL A 527 9.44 29.72 20.51
C VAL A 527 8.48 30.47 21.44
N ALA A 528 7.17 30.21 21.35
CA ALA A 528 6.18 30.83 22.23
C ALA A 528 6.42 30.52 23.71
N LEU A 529 6.76 29.26 24.03
CA LEU A 529 7.14 28.84 25.38
C LEU A 529 8.41 29.53 25.88
N SER A 530 9.39 29.76 25.00
CA SER A 530 10.63 30.47 25.34
C SER A 530 10.35 31.92 25.73
N VAL A 531 9.46 32.62 25.01
CA VAL A 531 9.01 33.96 25.36
C VAL A 531 8.31 33.99 26.73
N ALA A 532 7.44 33.01 26.99
CA ALA A 532 6.79 32.87 28.30
C ALA A 532 7.80 32.58 29.43
N ALA A 533 8.81 31.75 29.15
CA ALA A 533 9.88 31.43 30.09
C ALA A 533 10.74 32.65 30.43
N LEU A 534 11.04 33.53 29.47
CA LEU A 534 11.71 34.81 29.71
C LEU A 534 10.88 35.73 30.62
N GLY A 535 9.56 35.78 30.41
CA GLY A 535 8.65 36.49 31.30
C GLY A 535 8.70 35.96 32.74
N MET A 536 8.69 34.64 32.90
CA MET A 536 8.85 33.99 34.21
C MET A 536 10.21 34.29 34.84
N PHE A 537 11.30 34.21 34.08
CA PHE A 537 12.64 34.51 34.55
C PHE A 537 12.76 35.94 35.09
N ASN A 538 12.21 36.92 34.35
CA ASN A 538 12.19 38.32 34.78
C ASN A 538 11.38 38.48 36.07
N THR A 539 10.19 37.89 36.12
CA THR A 539 9.34 37.90 37.32
C THR A 539 10.06 37.36 38.55
N LEU A 540 10.71 36.20 38.44
CA LEU A 540 11.41 35.56 39.57
C LEU A 540 12.63 36.37 40.01
N THR A 541 13.36 36.97 39.07
CA THR A 541 14.50 37.83 39.38
C THR A 541 14.07 39.09 40.13
N VAL A 542 13.01 39.75 39.68
CA VAL A 542 12.48 40.92 40.38
C VAL A 542 11.90 40.53 41.75
N SER A 543 11.18 39.40 41.85
CA SER A 543 10.67 38.88 43.12
C SER A 543 11.79 38.65 44.15
N LEU A 544 12.93 38.13 43.71
CA LEU A 544 14.12 37.97 44.55
C LEU A 544 14.64 39.32 45.07
N LEU A 545 14.73 40.33 44.20
CA LEU A 545 15.24 41.66 44.56
C LEU A 545 14.34 42.37 45.58
N GLU A 546 13.03 42.25 45.40
CA GLU A 546 12.02 42.78 46.32
C GLU A 546 12.03 42.08 47.70
N ARG A 547 12.54 40.84 47.78
CA ARG A 547 12.54 39.99 48.99
C ARG A 547 13.94 39.79 49.60
N THR A 548 14.91 40.63 49.24
CA THR A 548 16.29 40.51 49.76
C THR A 548 16.36 40.56 51.28
N ARG A 549 15.60 41.48 51.92
CA ARG A 549 15.50 41.61 53.38
C ARG A 549 14.88 40.37 54.04
N GLU A 550 13.81 39.82 53.45
CA GLU A 550 13.17 38.59 53.94
C GLU A 550 14.15 37.40 53.90
N VAL A 551 14.92 37.27 52.82
CA VAL A 551 15.96 36.24 52.69
C VAL A 551 17.08 36.44 53.72
N GLY A 552 17.47 37.69 53.98
CA GLY A 552 18.42 38.05 55.03
C GLY A 552 17.95 37.64 56.43
N LEU A 553 16.68 37.91 56.75
CA LEU A 553 16.06 37.53 58.01
C LEU A 553 15.99 36.00 58.17
N MET A 554 15.56 35.28 57.13
CA MET A 554 15.52 33.81 57.16
C MET A 554 16.90 33.19 57.41
N LYS A 555 17.95 33.74 56.80
CA LYS A 555 19.34 33.30 57.04
C LYS A 555 19.82 33.64 58.46
N ALA A 556 19.45 34.79 59.00
CA ALA A 556 19.75 35.16 60.39
C ALA A 556 19.03 34.24 61.39
N MET A 557 17.84 33.73 61.04
CA MET A 557 17.09 32.74 61.82
C MET A 557 17.60 31.29 61.67
N GLY A 558 18.68 31.06 60.91
CA GLY A 558 19.33 29.76 60.78
C GLY A 558 19.07 28.98 59.49
N LEU A 559 18.37 29.56 58.50
CA LEU A 559 18.14 28.91 57.20
C LEU A 559 19.45 28.84 56.38
N LYS A 560 19.82 27.63 55.93
CA LYS A 560 21.04 27.41 55.13
C LYS A 560 20.87 28.01 53.73
N SER A 561 21.98 28.45 53.12
CA SER A 561 21.98 28.95 51.74
C SER A 561 21.44 27.94 50.70
N GLY A 562 21.63 26.64 50.94
CA GLY A 562 21.03 25.58 50.10
C GLY A 562 19.51 25.50 50.23
N GLU A 563 18.97 25.75 51.41
CA GLU A 563 17.51 25.73 51.67
C GLU A 563 16.83 26.97 51.08
N VAL A 564 17.51 28.12 51.09
CA VAL A 564 17.08 29.31 50.34
C VAL A 564 17.01 29.01 48.84
N LYS A 565 18.01 28.31 48.27
CA LYS A 565 17.97 27.90 46.86
C LYS A 565 16.76 27.01 46.58
N SER A 566 16.54 26.00 47.42
CA SER A 566 15.42 25.06 47.27
C SER A 566 14.08 25.79 47.36
N LEU A 567 13.94 26.79 48.24
CA LEU A 567 12.72 27.60 48.34
C LEU A 567 12.34 28.28 47.03
N PHE A 568 13.27 29.04 46.43
CA PHE A 568 13.01 29.73 45.15
C PHE A 568 12.82 28.75 43.99
N LEU A 569 13.54 27.63 44.01
CA LEU A 569 13.37 26.59 42.99
C LEU A 569 11.98 25.94 43.09
N THR A 570 11.52 25.62 44.30
CA THR A 570 10.17 25.13 44.55
C THR A 570 9.10 26.15 44.11
N GLU A 571 9.29 27.45 44.38
CA GLU A 571 8.39 28.52 43.90
C GLU A 571 8.27 28.50 42.36
N SER A 572 9.40 28.42 41.65
CA SER A 572 9.43 28.36 40.19
C SER A 572 8.84 27.07 39.61
N MET A 573 9.09 25.91 40.23
CA MET A 573 8.52 24.63 39.81
C MET A 573 7.00 24.60 39.98
N ILE A 574 6.47 25.18 41.07
CA ILE A 574 5.02 25.29 41.30
C ILE A 574 4.39 26.19 40.23
N MET A 575 4.96 27.36 39.95
CA MET A 575 4.49 28.22 38.85
C MET A 575 4.54 27.50 37.49
N GLY A 576 5.61 26.74 37.25
CA GLY A 576 5.79 25.87 36.09
C GLY A 576 4.65 24.89 35.90
N LEU A 577 4.41 24.09 36.94
CA LEU A 577 3.37 23.06 36.96
C LEU A 577 1.97 23.63 36.75
N TYR A 578 1.62 24.72 37.45
CA TYR A 578 0.30 25.34 37.28
C TYR A 578 0.11 25.97 35.90
N GLY A 579 1.17 26.58 35.35
CA GLY A 579 1.17 27.06 33.97
C GLY A 579 0.94 25.91 32.99
N GLY A 580 1.60 24.77 33.21
CA GLY A 580 1.43 23.56 32.42
C GLY A 580 0.03 22.96 32.49
N ILE A 581 -0.52 22.79 33.70
CA ILE A 581 -1.87 22.24 33.90
C ILE A 581 -2.92 23.16 33.29
N LEU A 582 -2.86 24.47 33.57
CA LEU A 582 -3.82 25.42 33.01
C LEU A 582 -3.69 25.52 31.49
N GLY A 583 -2.46 25.49 30.96
CA GLY A 583 -2.22 25.46 29.53
C GLY A 583 -2.80 24.22 28.86
N LEU A 584 -2.61 23.04 29.45
CA LEU A 584 -3.24 21.79 28.99
C LEU A 584 -4.76 21.89 28.94
N LEU A 585 -5.38 22.36 30.02
CA LEU A 585 -6.84 22.52 30.11
C LEU A 585 -7.36 23.51 29.06
N LEU A 586 -6.70 24.66 28.90
CA LEU A 586 -7.07 25.66 27.91
C LEU A 586 -6.86 25.16 26.47
N GLY A 587 -5.76 24.46 26.19
CA GLY A 587 -5.45 23.95 24.85
C GLY A 587 -6.44 22.86 24.42
N ILE A 588 -6.76 21.93 25.31
CA ILE A 588 -7.80 20.92 25.08
C ILE A 588 -9.16 21.60 24.92
N GLY A 589 -9.47 22.59 25.77
CA GLY A 589 -10.70 23.37 25.72
C GLY A 589 -10.88 24.09 24.38
N PHE A 590 -9.85 24.78 23.90
CA PHE A 590 -9.86 25.42 22.59
C PHE A 590 -9.98 24.41 21.45
N GLY A 591 -9.31 23.25 21.54
CA GLY A 591 -9.44 22.18 20.55
C GLY A 591 -10.86 21.63 20.47
N LYS A 592 -11.50 21.37 21.62
CA LYS A 592 -12.90 20.92 21.68
C LYS A 592 -13.88 22.00 21.24
N LEU A 593 -13.62 23.27 21.55
CA LEU A 593 -14.40 24.39 21.05
C LEU A 593 -14.34 24.47 19.52
N LEU A 594 -13.15 24.36 18.93
CA LEU A 594 -12.99 24.31 17.47
C LEU A 594 -13.71 23.10 16.87
N SER A 595 -13.60 21.93 17.50
CA SER A 595 -14.29 20.73 17.05
C SER A 595 -15.82 20.87 17.07
N LEU A 596 -16.36 21.56 18.08
CA LEU A 596 -17.78 21.85 18.18
C LEU A 596 -18.23 22.81 17.08
N ILE A 597 -17.45 23.86 16.81
CA ILE A 597 -17.72 24.82 15.72
C ILE A 597 -17.73 24.10 14.36
N LEU A 598 -16.72 23.25 14.11
CA LEU A 598 -16.63 22.50 12.85
C LEU A 598 -17.75 21.47 12.72
N SER A 599 -18.08 20.74 13.79
CA SER A 599 -19.19 19.79 13.79
C SER A 599 -20.52 20.47 13.49
N ALA A 600 -20.79 21.64 14.06
CA ALA A 600 -22.00 22.41 13.77
C ALA A 600 -22.09 22.79 12.28
N LEU A 601 -20.97 23.16 11.66
CA LEU A 601 -20.90 23.50 10.24
C LEU A 601 -21.06 22.27 9.33
N SER A 602 -20.51 21.12 9.73
CA SER A 602 -20.56 19.85 8.99
C SER A 602 -21.94 19.21 9.01
N VAL A 603 -22.70 19.34 10.12
CA VAL A 603 -24.08 18.85 10.22
C VAL A 603 -24.99 19.58 9.22
N VAL A 604 -24.81 20.88 9.02
CA VAL A 604 -25.55 21.66 8.02
C VAL A 604 -25.27 21.18 6.59
N LYS A 605 -24.08 20.61 6.34
CA LYS A 605 -23.67 20.03 5.06
C LYS A 605 -23.93 18.51 4.94
N GLY A 606 -24.61 17.89 5.91
CA GLY A 606 -24.97 16.47 5.88
C GLY A 606 -23.83 15.48 6.12
N VAL A 607 -22.65 15.93 6.59
CA VAL A 607 -21.41 15.12 6.65
C VAL A 607 -21.18 14.46 8.02
N GLY A 608 -22.07 14.68 9.00
CA GLY A 608 -21.99 14.10 10.34
C GLY A 608 -21.06 14.85 11.32
N PHE A 609 -20.82 14.26 12.50
CA PHE A 609 -19.95 14.83 13.54
C PHE A 609 -18.47 14.55 13.23
N VAL A 610 -17.63 15.58 13.35
CA VAL A 610 -16.18 15.46 13.11
C VAL A 610 -15.43 15.87 14.37
N ASP A 611 -14.82 14.89 15.06
CA ASP A 611 -13.93 15.17 16.19
C ASP A 611 -12.51 15.42 15.68
N VAL A 612 -12.09 16.68 15.65
CA VAL A 612 -10.75 17.09 15.18
C VAL A 612 -9.78 17.35 16.34
N SER A 613 -10.17 17.08 17.59
CA SER A 613 -9.35 17.34 18.76
C SER A 613 -8.99 16.04 19.46
N TYR A 614 -7.77 15.56 19.22
CA TYR A 614 -7.22 14.38 19.85
C TYR A 614 -5.88 14.68 20.51
N VAL A 615 -5.78 14.42 21.81
CA VAL A 615 -4.55 14.61 22.58
C VAL A 615 -4.08 13.25 23.13
N PRO A 616 -2.97 12.69 22.64
CA PRO A 616 -2.41 11.46 23.18
C PRO A 616 -2.02 11.61 24.66
N ILE A 617 -2.25 10.58 25.47
CA ILE A 617 -1.87 10.58 26.89
C ILE A 617 -0.35 10.76 27.07
N SER A 618 0.46 10.18 26.18
CA SER A 618 1.91 10.36 26.15
C SER A 618 2.31 11.83 26.01
N PHE A 619 1.58 12.59 25.19
CA PHE A 619 1.81 14.01 25.00
C PHE A 619 1.42 14.83 26.24
N VAL A 620 0.33 14.48 26.94
CA VAL A 620 -0.04 15.13 28.22
C VAL A 620 1.08 14.98 29.25
N VAL A 621 1.60 13.77 29.42
CA VAL A 621 2.71 13.48 30.33
C VAL A 621 3.96 14.27 29.93
N PHE A 622 4.27 14.33 28.63
CA PHE A 622 5.38 15.12 28.10
C PHE A 622 5.25 16.61 28.42
N VAL A 623 4.07 17.22 28.23
CA VAL A 623 3.84 18.64 28.51
C VAL A 623 3.96 18.96 29.99
N ILE A 624 3.45 18.10 30.88
CA ILE A 624 3.61 18.28 32.33
C ILE A 624 5.09 18.25 32.70
N PHE A 625 5.84 17.27 32.20
CA PHE A 625 7.28 17.18 32.45
C PHE A 625 8.04 18.40 31.91
N LEU A 626 7.73 18.83 30.69
CA LEU A 626 8.30 20.02 30.06
C LEU A 626 8.02 21.28 30.87
N SER A 627 6.81 21.46 31.40
CA SER A 627 6.43 22.65 32.17
C SER A 627 7.25 22.81 33.46
N ILE A 628 7.57 21.70 34.12
CA ILE A 628 8.43 21.69 35.31
C ILE A 628 9.87 21.96 34.91
N LEU A 629 10.35 21.34 33.83
CA LEU A 629 11.70 21.58 33.31
C LEU A 629 11.91 23.06 33.00
N VAL A 630 10.92 23.72 32.39
CA VAL A 630 10.93 25.17 32.16
C VAL A 630 10.96 25.92 33.49
N GLY A 631 10.12 25.57 34.47
CA GLY A 631 10.15 26.18 35.80
C GLY A 631 11.51 26.07 36.49
N ILE A 632 12.16 24.90 36.40
CA ILE A 632 13.52 24.68 36.91
C ILE A 632 14.50 25.59 36.18
N ALA A 633 14.46 25.61 34.84
CA ALA A 633 15.40 26.36 34.02
C ALA A 633 15.32 27.87 34.30
N THR A 634 14.11 28.43 34.39
CA THR A 634 13.90 29.86 34.67
C THR A 634 14.21 30.22 36.12
N GLY A 635 13.91 29.33 37.08
CA GLY A 635 14.17 29.54 38.51
C GLY A 635 15.61 29.28 38.95
N TYR A 636 16.40 28.54 38.17
CA TYR A 636 17.74 28.13 38.57
C TYR A 636 18.68 29.31 38.85
N TYR A 637 18.69 30.30 37.95
CA TYR A 637 19.52 31.49 38.09
C TYR A 637 19.15 32.35 39.31
N PRO A 638 17.89 32.81 39.50
CA PRO A 638 17.52 33.58 40.68
C PRO A 638 17.72 32.77 41.98
N ALA A 639 17.41 31.47 41.98
CA ALA A 639 17.67 30.61 43.14
C ALA A 639 19.16 30.55 43.49
N LYS A 640 20.06 30.46 42.50
CA LYS A 640 21.51 30.51 42.72
C LYS A 640 21.99 31.88 43.18
N ARG A 641 21.35 32.97 42.73
CA ARG A 641 21.67 34.34 43.18
C ARG A 641 21.24 34.57 44.63
N ALA A 642 20.11 34.02 45.05
CA ALA A 642 19.60 34.12 46.42
C ALA A 642 20.56 33.56 47.48
N THR A 643 21.32 32.52 47.14
CA THR A 643 22.31 31.92 48.06
C THR A 643 23.46 32.87 48.40
N LYS A 644 23.74 33.85 47.55
CA LYS A 644 24.84 34.82 47.73
C LYS A 644 24.46 36.05 48.56
N ILE A 645 23.18 36.22 48.92
CA ILE A 645 22.73 37.34 49.75
C ILE A 645 23.26 37.17 51.18
N SER A 646 24.01 38.15 51.68
CA SER A 646 24.53 38.16 53.06
C SER A 646 23.46 38.65 54.03
N ALA A 647 23.26 37.94 55.15
CA ALA A 647 22.30 38.33 56.18
C ALA A 647 22.63 39.71 56.78
N LEU A 648 23.92 39.98 57.01
CA LEU A 648 24.39 41.26 57.53
C LEU A 648 24.08 42.43 56.58
N ASN A 649 24.35 42.25 55.28
CA ASN A 649 24.14 43.30 54.29
C ASN A 649 22.65 43.52 54.01
N ALA A 650 21.84 42.45 54.00
CA ALA A 650 20.41 42.54 53.76
C ALA A 650 19.63 43.22 54.90
N LEU A 651 20.14 43.20 56.12
CA LEU A 651 19.55 43.88 57.28
C LEU A 651 20.01 45.34 57.42
N ARG A 652 21.13 45.71 56.81
CA ARG A 652 21.73 47.05 56.84
C ARG A 652 21.36 47.92 55.62
N TYR A 653 20.70 47.34 54.62
CA TYR A 653 20.27 48.02 53.41
C TYR A 653 18.98 48.83 53.69
N GLU A 654 19.08 50.16 53.65
CA GLU A 654 17.93 51.09 53.54
C GLU A 654 17.61 51.38 52.06
#